data_AF-A0A8H5U217-F1
#
_entry.id   AF-A0A8H5U217-F1
#
_cell.length_a   1.000
_cell.length_b   1.000
_cell.length_c   1.000
_cell.angle_alpha   90.00
_cell.angle_beta   90.00
_cell.angle_gamma   90.00
#
_symmetry.space_group_name_H-M   'P 1'
#
loop_
_entity.id
_entity.type
_entity.pdbx_description
1 polymer ?
#
loop_
_entity_poly.entity_id
_entity_poly.type
_entity_poly.pdbx_seq_one_letter_code
_entity_poly.pdbx_strand_id
1 'polypeptide(L)'
;MTVTEVGCMGVKPGMNIMDHTTPEGKILTDAWKTVISKPGGPQRVYWGLESVDPSKIWGFFDFDSVEQHRRFAEEYGADAVKDIPKICTHGEFSKHIKMIPSSDVLGSPLTGIVLAYFPQNISEEKKGTLSSKIQEILRQAFPGEARVAHAWGVETDFPARSEDGVPRSVLLGFVGLSHTEAGGDYRQTDGWKDALSSIEGLEDYQPNPRLYHGMMEKLTTLSGVLDQKHKAPHETSSFNHEELNRDRPACFPNLSSDLGFIFAVAGSIAISEYFVSSFPIVLSSLADTSHEVRTWPAAVINLTAAVLILPFSRLSEIHGGRFIFLGGHAWLIVWSVIAGFSQNPSMLVACRAMQCLGPSAFLPSSVVIMSRIYRPGPRNTLVFSMFGAFSCIGFYSGIFFGALSAQVLGWKWHSFIGAFFCTSIFITGLLTIPRSHEYPRLDLEMVWLGTATVVPGLALVVYALTDGGNAPYAYVALILGITCLALFIYVERWRASKPLIPAVVFNTNLVLCYASFYIESVPYTGPLLTTAWLIPLAAGGFILAVTGGSALHILNGRRFLIIFCLGFLGSSILFSIIPDSRISNSFLGWTFIFPAMIIATVGVDITFNIHSFTITTSLPNHLQALGGALVTSLLYLGMAFWLGVVELATSAQKEVKGPENLDAPSQCQIWFWTGTGLALIFITVQIQSGEADLAADEKAQRMADGC
;
A
#
# COMPACT_ATOMS: atom_id res chain seq x y z
N MET A 1 19.98 -22.02 -1.61
CA MET A 1 21.34 -21.86 -1.04
C MET A 1 21.15 -21.52 0.43
N THR A 2 21.83 -22.22 1.32
CA THR A 2 21.71 -22.07 2.77
C THR A 2 22.07 -20.65 3.21
N VAL A 3 21.24 -20.08 4.09
CA VAL A 3 21.44 -18.80 4.79
C VAL A 3 21.75 -19.13 6.24
N THR A 4 22.85 -18.59 6.76
CA THR A 4 23.26 -18.80 8.15
C THR A 4 22.84 -17.58 8.98
N GLU A 5 22.06 -17.78 10.03
CA GLU A 5 21.88 -16.76 11.07
C GLU A 5 23.07 -16.82 12.03
N VAL A 6 23.74 -15.70 12.25
CA VAL A 6 24.83 -15.54 13.22
C VAL A 6 24.33 -14.73 14.39
N GLY A 7 24.30 -15.34 15.58
CA GLY A 7 23.92 -14.70 16.84
C GLY A 7 25.08 -14.64 17.84
N CYS A 8 25.20 -13.54 18.58
CA CYS A 8 26.08 -13.42 19.75
C CYS A 8 25.28 -12.92 20.95
N MET A 9 25.47 -13.58 22.10
CA MET A 9 24.80 -13.26 23.36
C MET A 9 25.82 -13.25 24.50
N GLY A 10 25.62 -12.36 25.48
CA GLY A 10 26.37 -12.41 26.73
C GLY A 10 25.86 -13.54 27.65
N VAL A 11 26.76 -14.15 28.40
CA VAL A 11 26.51 -15.18 29.41
C VAL A 11 26.51 -14.53 30.79
N LYS A 12 25.55 -14.88 31.64
CA LYS A 12 25.45 -14.29 32.97
C LYS A 12 26.67 -14.66 33.85
N PRO A 13 27.16 -13.74 34.69
CA PRO A 13 28.31 -13.99 35.55
C PRO A 13 28.09 -15.20 36.47
N GLY A 14 29.09 -16.08 36.58
CA GLY A 14 29.05 -17.26 37.47
C GLY A 14 28.27 -18.46 36.92
N MET A 15 27.74 -18.39 35.69
CA MET A 15 27.05 -19.51 35.04
C MET A 15 28.01 -20.31 34.16
N ASN A 16 28.12 -21.62 34.38
CA ASN A 16 28.88 -22.51 33.49
C ASN A 16 27.94 -23.20 32.50
N ILE A 17 27.65 -22.52 31.39
CA ILE A 17 26.74 -23.00 30.35
C ILE A 17 27.30 -24.18 29.53
N MET A 18 28.58 -24.53 29.72
CA MET A 18 29.27 -25.62 29.01
C MET A 18 29.28 -26.92 29.80
N ASP A 19 28.98 -26.89 31.10
CA ASP A 19 28.90 -28.09 31.92
C ASP A 19 27.51 -28.72 31.84
N HIS A 20 27.38 -29.72 30.95
CA HIS A 20 26.15 -30.47 30.73
C HIS A 20 25.66 -31.29 31.95
N THR A 21 26.45 -31.39 33.02
CA THR A 21 26.01 -32.03 34.27
C THR A 21 25.15 -31.10 35.13
N THR A 22 25.27 -29.78 34.94
CA THR A 22 24.49 -28.76 35.64
C THR A 22 23.14 -28.50 34.97
N PRO A 23 22.10 -28.09 35.74
CA PRO A 23 20.83 -27.63 35.17
C PRO A 23 21.02 -26.51 34.14
N GLU A 24 21.95 -25.59 34.40
CA GLU A 24 22.23 -24.42 33.58
C GLU A 24 22.88 -24.78 32.24
N GLY A 25 23.83 -25.73 32.21
CA GLY A 25 24.47 -26.20 30.97
C GLY A 25 23.60 -27.10 30.10
N LYS A 26 22.49 -27.62 30.64
CA LYS A 26 21.47 -28.34 29.86
C LYS A 26 20.53 -27.42 29.10
N ILE A 27 20.21 -26.25 29.66
CA ILE A 27 19.26 -25.28 29.07
C ILE A 27 19.63 -24.95 27.62
N LEU A 28 20.90 -24.64 27.36
CA LEU A 28 21.37 -24.27 26.03
C LEU A 28 21.25 -25.44 25.03
N THR A 29 21.66 -26.63 25.44
CA THR A 29 21.65 -27.83 24.59
C THR A 29 20.22 -28.29 24.30
N ASP A 30 19.34 -28.20 25.29
CA ASP A 30 17.93 -28.56 25.16
C ASP A 30 17.16 -27.54 24.31
N ALA A 31 17.51 -26.26 24.41
CA ALA A 31 17.02 -25.22 23.49
C ALA A 31 17.39 -25.54 22.04
N TRP A 32 18.66 -25.84 21.75
CA TRP A 32 19.09 -26.17 20.39
C TRP A 32 18.53 -27.48 19.85
N LYS A 33 18.37 -28.50 20.71
CA LYS A 33 17.64 -29.73 20.35
C LYS A 33 16.17 -29.43 20.02
N THR A 34 15.54 -28.55 20.79
CA THR A 34 14.17 -28.13 20.50
C THR A 34 14.12 -27.42 19.16
N VAL A 35 15.03 -26.48 18.91
CA VAL A 35 15.13 -25.73 17.65
C VAL A 35 15.27 -26.66 16.44
N ILE A 36 16.17 -27.65 16.49
CA ILE A 36 16.43 -28.53 15.35
C ILE A 36 15.34 -29.62 15.14
N SER A 37 14.59 -29.95 16.20
CA SER A 37 13.56 -31.00 16.18
C SER A 37 12.21 -30.53 15.63
N LYS A 38 11.96 -29.22 15.65
CA LYS A 38 10.68 -28.63 15.26
C LYS A 38 10.60 -28.47 13.73
N PRO A 39 9.39 -28.59 13.14
CA PRO A 39 9.22 -28.43 11.71
C PRO A 39 9.60 -27.00 11.28
N GLY A 40 10.36 -26.89 10.18
CA GLY A 40 10.87 -25.60 9.71
C GLY A 40 12.10 -25.07 10.45
N GLY A 41 12.65 -25.80 11.43
CA GLY A 41 13.89 -25.47 12.11
C GLY A 41 15.14 -25.51 11.21
N PRO A 42 16.29 -25.02 11.68
CA PRO A 42 17.54 -25.00 10.94
C PRO A 42 18.04 -26.42 10.66
N GLN A 43 18.75 -26.59 9.54
CA GLN A 43 19.37 -27.85 9.15
C GLN A 43 20.51 -28.23 10.10
N ARG A 44 21.36 -27.25 10.40
CA ARG A 44 22.53 -27.40 11.27
C ARG A 44 22.60 -26.25 12.26
N VAL A 45 22.99 -26.59 13.48
CA VAL A 45 23.23 -25.60 14.55
C VAL A 45 24.65 -25.80 15.06
N TYR A 46 25.45 -24.73 14.99
CA TYR A 46 26.80 -24.67 15.54
C TYR A 46 26.82 -23.64 16.67
N TRP A 47 27.49 -23.94 17.78
CA TRP A 47 27.66 -22.96 18.84
C TRP A 47 28.96 -23.18 19.61
N GLY A 48 29.44 -22.11 20.22
CA GLY A 48 30.66 -22.15 21.02
C GLY A 48 30.88 -20.89 21.83
N LEU A 49 31.70 -21.02 22.87
CA LEU A 49 32.18 -19.87 23.62
C LEU A 49 33.28 -19.16 22.85
N GLU A 50 33.30 -17.84 23.01
CA GLU A 50 34.39 -17.03 22.52
C GLU A 50 35.64 -17.23 23.41
N SER A 51 36.78 -17.50 22.76
CA SER A 51 38.05 -17.73 23.45
C SER A 51 38.65 -16.44 24.03
N VAL A 52 38.33 -15.27 23.45
CA VAL A 52 38.86 -13.96 23.90
C VAL A 52 38.06 -13.43 25.08
N ASP A 53 36.74 -13.55 25.03
CA ASP A 53 35.82 -13.16 26.09
C ASP A 53 34.87 -14.33 26.41
N PRO A 54 35.22 -15.19 27.39
CA PRO A 54 34.40 -16.34 27.77
C PRO A 54 33.01 -15.98 28.30
N SER A 55 32.71 -14.69 28.50
CA SER A 55 31.36 -14.22 28.80
C SER A 55 30.47 -14.10 27.55
N LYS A 56 30.96 -14.46 26.35
CA LYS A 56 30.19 -14.41 25.10
C LYS A 56 30.02 -15.78 24.48
N ILE A 57 28.80 -16.04 24.02
CA ILE A 57 28.45 -17.22 23.25
C ILE A 57 28.04 -16.83 21.84
N TRP A 58 28.56 -17.58 20.86
CA TRP A 58 28.21 -17.47 19.46
C TRP A 58 27.36 -18.67 19.03
N GLY A 59 26.31 -18.40 18.24
CA GLY A 59 25.44 -19.40 17.64
C GLY A 59 25.30 -19.17 16.14
N PHE A 60 25.30 -20.25 15.37
CA PHE A 60 25.15 -20.27 13.93
C PHE A 60 24.05 -21.25 13.55
N PHE A 61 23.05 -20.79 12.80
CA PHE A 61 21.87 -21.56 12.45
C PHE A 61 21.71 -21.57 10.93
N ASP A 62 21.91 -22.72 10.32
CA ASP A 62 21.80 -22.90 8.87
C ASP A 62 20.34 -23.14 8.46
N PHE A 63 19.71 -22.15 7.85
CA PHE A 63 18.36 -22.22 7.27
C PHE A 63 18.43 -22.28 5.73
N ASP A 64 17.39 -22.78 5.07
CA ASP A 64 17.28 -22.75 3.61
C ASP A 64 17.03 -21.34 3.07
N SER A 65 16.38 -20.47 3.87
CA SER A 65 16.10 -19.07 3.51
C SER A 65 15.82 -18.20 4.74
N VAL A 66 15.90 -16.88 4.57
CA VAL A 66 15.52 -15.90 5.61
C VAL A 66 14.04 -16.03 5.98
N GLU A 67 13.16 -16.28 5.00
CA GLU A 67 11.72 -16.44 5.24
C GLU A 67 11.41 -17.70 6.08
N GLN A 68 12.16 -18.79 5.87
CA GLN A 68 12.03 -19.99 6.71
C GLN A 68 12.37 -19.69 8.17
N HIS A 69 13.50 -19.02 8.42
CA HIS A 69 13.85 -18.61 9.77
C HIS A 69 12.77 -17.72 10.39
N ARG A 70 12.25 -16.75 9.64
CA ARG A 70 11.19 -15.85 10.13
C ARG A 70 9.93 -16.60 10.56
N ARG A 71 9.46 -17.55 9.75
CA ARG A 71 8.30 -18.38 10.10
C ARG A 71 8.58 -19.25 11.32
N PHE A 72 9.76 -19.87 11.38
CA PHE A 72 10.18 -20.65 12.52
C PHE A 72 10.19 -19.80 13.81
N ALA A 73 10.70 -18.58 13.74
CA ALA A 73 10.74 -17.64 14.86
C ALA A 73 9.32 -17.21 15.30
N GLU A 74 8.40 -16.99 14.35
CA GLU A 74 7.00 -16.64 14.62
C GLU A 74 6.21 -17.79 15.26
N GLU A 75 6.38 -19.02 14.77
CA GLU A 75 5.60 -20.19 15.24
C GLU A 75 6.19 -20.85 16.49
N TYR A 76 7.52 -21.02 16.53
CA TYR A 76 8.19 -21.83 17.54
C TYR A 76 9.27 -21.08 18.33
N GLY A 77 9.68 -19.89 17.88
CA GLY A 77 10.76 -19.12 18.50
C GLY A 77 10.55 -18.87 19.99
N ALA A 78 9.35 -18.41 20.37
CA ALA A 78 9.03 -18.13 21.78
C ALA A 78 9.15 -19.36 22.70
N ASP A 79 8.78 -20.55 22.23
CA ASP A 79 8.91 -21.80 23.00
C ASP A 79 10.37 -22.30 22.99
N ALA A 80 11.06 -22.14 21.86
CA ALA A 80 12.42 -22.62 21.66
C ALA A 80 13.46 -21.87 22.49
N VAL A 81 13.28 -20.56 22.73
CA VAL A 81 14.24 -19.75 23.50
C VAL A 81 13.73 -19.33 24.88
N LYS A 82 12.59 -19.85 25.36
CA LYS A 82 11.96 -19.44 26.63
C LYS A 82 12.88 -19.47 27.86
N ASP A 83 13.83 -20.42 27.88
CA ASP A 83 14.74 -20.64 29.00
C ASP A 83 16.12 -19.98 28.79
N ILE A 84 16.44 -19.51 27.57
CA ILE A 84 17.70 -18.82 27.25
C ILE A 84 17.93 -17.57 28.11
N PRO A 85 16.93 -16.70 28.40
CA PRO A 85 17.10 -15.55 29.29
C PRO A 85 17.50 -15.91 30.72
N LYS A 86 17.40 -17.17 31.15
CA LYS A 86 17.85 -17.60 32.48
C LYS A 86 19.38 -17.66 32.56
N ILE A 87 20.05 -18.00 31.46
CA ILE A 87 21.51 -18.21 31.39
C ILE A 87 22.26 -17.11 30.61
N CYS A 88 21.60 -16.47 29.64
CA CYS A 88 22.18 -15.40 28.83
C CYS A 88 21.61 -14.03 29.21
N THR A 89 22.37 -12.97 28.93
CA THR A 89 21.93 -11.56 28.99
C THR A 89 21.27 -11.16 27.66
N HIS A 90 21.21 -9.86 27.34
CA HIS A 90 20.66 -9.40 26.07
C HIS A 90 21.51 -9.85 24.87
N GLY A 91 20.88 -10.01 23.70
CA GLY A 91 21.58 -10.31 22.45
C GLY A 91 22.40 -9.10 22.01
N GLU A 92 23.67 -9.34 21.68
CA GLU A 92 24.62 -8.30 21.26
C GLU A 92 24.72 -8.18 19.74
N PHE A 93 24.47 -9.28 19.02
CA PHE A 93 24.59 -9.35 17.57
C PHE A 93 23.63 -10.42 17.01
N SER A 94 22.86 -10.10 15.97
CA SER A 94 22.16 -11.10 15.14
C SER A 94 22.13 -10.63 13.69
N LYS A 95 22.54 -11.49 12.75
CA LYS A 95 22.58 -11.22 11.30
C LYS A 95 22.33 -12.48 10.47
N HIS A 96 21.56 -12.33 9.39
CA HIS A 96 21.48 -13.31 8.31
C HIS A 96 22.61 -13.07 7.31
N ILE A 97 23.42 -14.10 7.09
CA ILE A 97 24.55 -14.05 6.16
C ILE A 97 24.48 -15.20 5.17
N LYS A 98 25.11 -15.01 4.02
CA LYS A 98 25.32 -16.07 3.04
C LYS A 98 26.82 -16.35 2.95
N MET A 99 27.25 -17.48 3.49
CA MET A 99 28.67 -17.86 3.48
C MET A 99 29.10 -18.36 2.11
N ILE A 100 30.23 -17.85 1.63
CA ILE A 100 30.83 -18.23 0.34
C ILE A 100 32.29 -18.65 0.61
N PRO A 101 32.72 -19.88 0.22
CA PRO A 101 32.03 -20.82 -0.67
C PRO A 101 31.02 -21.77 0.02
N SER A 102 31.18 -22.06 1.32
CA SER A 102 30.29 -22.95 2.09
C SER A 102 30.35 -22.64 3.59
N SER A 103 29.28 -22.97 4.34
CA SER A 103 29.25 -22.90 5.81
C SER A 103 30.03 -24.01 6.50
N ASP A 104 30.59 -24.97 5.76
CA ASP A 104 31.40 -26.08 6.32
C ASP A 104 32.70 -25.63 7.03
N VAL A 105 33.05 -24.34 6.94
CA VAL A 105 34.10 -23.72 7.76
C VAL A 105 33.76 -23.83 9.26
N LEU A 106 32.48 -23.70 9.60
CA LEU A 106 31.93 -23.86 10.96
C LEU A 106 31.98 -25.31 11.46
N GLY A 107 32.44 -26.29 10.67
CA GLY A 107 32.70 -27.64 11.15
C GLY A 107 34.05 -27.81 11.84
N SER A 108 34.89 -26.78 11.82
CA SER A 108 36.28 -26.86 12.30
C SER A 108 36.32 -26.77 13.84
N PRO A 109 37.22 -27.50 14.53
CA PRO A 109 37.33 -27.44 16.00
C PRO A 109 37.48 -26.02 16.57
N LEU A 110 38.17 -25.15 15.83
CA LEU A 110 38.31 -23.74 16.14
C LEU A 110 37.94 -22.92 14.90
N THR A 111 37.07 -21.94 15.07
CA THR A 111 36.69 -21.01 13.99
C THR A 111 37.02 -19.58 14.39
N GLY A 112 37.84 -18.92 13.57
CA GLY A 112 38.07 -17.48 13.65
C GLY A 112 37.05 -16.70 12.83
N ILE A 113 36.57 -15.61 13.41
CA ILE A 113 35.57 -14.71 12.85
C ILE A 113 36.19 -13.32 12.85
N VAL A 114 36.29 -12.69 11.69
CA VAL A 114 36.78 -11.33 11.53
C VAL A 114 35.63 -10.45 11.07
N LEU A 115 35.34 -9.38 11.81
CA LEU A 115 34.31 -8.40 11.48
C LEU A 115 34.97 -7.11 11.00
N ALA A 116 34.71 -6.75 9.74
CA ALA A 116 35.13 -5.49 9.13
C ALA A 116 33.91 -4.62 8.78
N TYR A 117 33.96 -3.33 9.13
CA TYR A 117 32.83 -2.40 8.98
C TYR A 117 33.06 -1.41 7.84
N PHE A 118 32.01 -1.16 7.06
CA PHE A 118 32.00 -0.31 5.87
C PHE A 118 30.75 0.60 5.85
N PRO A 119 30.73 1.66 5.02
CA PRO A 119 29.54 2.49 4.80
C PRO A 119 28.32 1.67 4.38
N GLN A 120 27.12 2.12 4.76
CA GLN A 120 25.87 1.43 4.42
C GLN A 120 25.66 1.32 2.89
N ASN A 121 25.99 2.38 2.14
CA ASN A 121 25.73 2.49 0.70
C ASN A 121 26.91 2.00 -0.16
N ILE A 122 27.45 0.82 0.13
CA ILE A 122 28.52 0.22 -0.67
C ILE A 122 27.93 -0.51 -1.89
N SER A 123 28.49 -0.30 -3.08
CA SER A 123 28.04 -0.96 -4.32
C SER A 123 28.39 -2.46 -4.32
N GLU A 124 27.59 -3.28 -5.02
CA GLU A 124 27.82 -4.73 -5.12
C GLU A 124 29.18 -5.08 -5.78
N GLU A 125 29.62 -4.31 -6.77
CA GLU A 125 30.95 -4.45 -7.39
C GLU A 125 32.09 -4.24 -6.38
N LYS A 126 31.94 -3.22 -5.50
CA LYS A 126 32.89 -2.99 -4.41
C LYS A 126 32.83 -4.12 -3.36
N LYS A 127 31.65 -4.64 -3.02
CA LYS A 127 31.52 -5.79 -2.11
C LYS A 127 32.25 -7.02 -2.64
N GLY A 128 32.11 -7.34 -3.93
CA GLY A 128 32.81 -8.46 -4.57
C GLY A 128 34.34 -8.31 -4.55
N THR A 129 34.82 -7.08 -4.80
CA THR A 129 36.26 -6.75 -4.75
C THR A 129 36.82 -6.87 -3.33
N LEU A 130 36.12 -6.33 -2.32
CA LEU A 130 36.53 -6.41 -0.91
C LEU A 130 36.47 -7.84 -0.37
N SER A 131 35.43 -8.60 -0.74
CA SER A 131 35.31 -10.03 -0.42
C SER A 131 36.52 -10.83 -0.90
N SER A 132 36.94 -10.60 -2.15
CA SER A 132 38.08 -11.28 -2.76
C SER A 132 39.39 -10.92 -2.05
N LYS A 133 39.58 -9.63 -1.73
CA LYS A 133 40.76 -9.14 -0.99
C LYS A 133 40.83 -9.73 0.43
N ILE A 134 39.72 -9.75 1.17
CA ILE A 134 39.70 -10.34 2.52
C ILE A 134 39.99 -11.85 2.45
N GLN A 135 39.45 -12.58 1.48
CA GLN A 135 39.78 -13.99 1.32
C GLN A 135 41.26 -14.21 1.01
N GLU A 136 41.87 -13.39 0.17
CA GLU A 136 43.30 -13.46 -0.14
C GLU A 136 44.13 -13.17 1.11
N ILE A 137 43.82 -12.08 1.83
CA ILE A 137 44.50 -11.71 3.07
C ILE A 137 44.39 -12.85 4.08
N LEU A 138 43.19 -13.41 4.33
CA LEU A 138 43.01 -14.51 5.27
C LEU A 138 43.73 -15.79 4.83
N ARG A 139 43.85 -16.08 3.53
CA ARG A 139 44.59 -17.25 3.05
C ARG A 139 46.10 -17.08 3.16
N GLN A 140 46.62 -15.89 2.87
CA GLN A 140 48.04 -15.56 3.08
C GLN A 140 48.37 -15.56 4.57
N ALA A 141 47.44 -15.02 5.36
CA ALA A 141 47.53 -14.97 6.79
C ALA A 141 47.44 -16.34 7.42
N PHE A 142 46.87 -17.38 6.81
CA PHE A 142 46.84 -18.75 7.36
C PHE A 142 47.29 -19.78 6.30
N PRO A 143 48.60 -19.92 6.03
CA PRO A 143 49.11 -20.84 5.01
C PRO A 143 48.97 -22.30 5.48
N GLY A 144 48.06 -23.07 4.87
CA GLY A 144 47.80 -24.48 5.19
C GLY A 144 46.39 -24.97 4.82
N GLU A 145 45.94 -26.11 5.36
CA GLU A 145 44.58 -26.68 5.18
C GLU A 145 43.44 -25.85 5.83
N ALA A 146 43.65 -24.55 6.07
CA ALA A 146 42.66 -23.67 6.67
C ALA A 146 41.51 -23.41 5.69
N ARG A 147 40.28 -23.65 6.13
CA ARG A 147 39.08 -23.37 5.31
C ARG A 147 38.70 -21.91 5.49
N VAL A 148 38.60 -21.15 4.42
CA VAL A 148 38.26 -19.71 4.47
C VAL A 148 36.93 -19.47 3.78
N ALA A 149 36.02 -18.78 4.46
CA ALA A 149 34.78 -18.27 3.89
C ALA A 149 34.62 -16.78 4.20
N HIS A 150 33.78 -16.11 3.43
CA HIS A 150 33.37 -14.74 3.75
C HIS A 150 31.85 -14.63 3.60
N ALA A 151 31.26 -13.60 4.20
CA ALA A 151 29.85 -13.33 4.07
C ALA A 151 29.52 -11.85 4.28
N TRP A 152 28.59 -11.35 3.49
CA TRP A 152 27.90 -10.08 3.75
C TRP A 152 26.52 -10.38 4.35
N GLY A 153 25.95 -9.38 5.04
CA GLY A 153 24.55 -9.43 5.47
C GLY A 153 23.61 -9.48 4.27
N VAL A 154 22.62 -10.39 4.32
CA VAL A 154 21.65 -10.62 3.23
C VAL A 154 20.46 -9.67 3.33
N GLU A 155 20.12 -9.21 4.54
CA GLU A 155 19.02 -8.27 4.76
C GLU A 155 19.52 -6.82 4.75
N THR A 156 18.96 -6.01 3.86
CA THR A 156 19.18 -4.55 3.80
C THR A 156 18.49 -3.78 4.93
N ASP A 157 17.52 -4.40 5.61
CA ASP A 157 16.65 -3.74 6.61
C ASP A 157 17.29 -3.65 8.00
N PHE A 158 18.35 -4.44 8.24
CA PHE A 158 19.10 -4.39 9.49
C PHE A 158 20.58 -4.09 9.19
N PRO A 159 20.97 -2.80 9.09
CA PRO A 159 22.38 -2.44 9.13
C PRO A 159 23.00 -2.87 10.47
N ALA A 160 24.30 -3.16 10.49
CA ALA A 160 25.03 -3.25 11.75
C ALA A 160 25.03 -1.85 12.35
N ARG A 161 24.36 -1.66 13.49
CA ARG A 161 24.31 -0.34 14.14
C ARG A 161 25.62 -0.13 14.88
N SER A 162 26.33 0.96 14.55
CA SER A 162 27.30 1.55 15.48
C SER A 162 26.54 2.02 16.73
N GLU A 163 27.24 2.24 17.83
CA GLU A 163 26.63 2.77 19.05
C GLU A 163 26.05 4.16 18.91
N ASP A 164 26.58 4.94 17.96
CA ASP A 164 26.05 6.26 17.60
C ASP A 164 24.69 6.15 16.85
N GLY A 165 24.17 4.93 16.69
CA GLY A 165 22.94 4.65 15.93
C GLY A 165 23.13 4.70 14.42
N VAL A 166 24.35 4.98 13.95
CA VAL A 166 24.65 5.09 12.51
C VAL A 166 24.67 3.69 11.89
N PRO A 167 23.86 3.48 10.83
CA PRO A 167 23.82 2.21 10.11
C PRO A 167 25.11 1.97 9.30
N ARG A 168 25.70 0.76 9.42
CA ARG A 168 26.90 0.32 8.69
C ARG A 168 26.67 -1.05 8.03
N SER A 169 27.45 -1.32 6.99
CA SER A 169 27.56 -2.66 6.39
C SER A 169 28.70 -3.42 7.09
N VAL A 170 28.53 -4.73 7.27
CA VAL A 170 29.53 -5.59 7.90
C VAL A 170 29.92 -6.73 6.96
N LEU A 171 31.22 -6.90 6.76
CA LEU A 171 31.82 -8.04 6.09
C LEU A 171 32.38 -8.99 7.15
N LEU A 172 31.94 -10.23 7.13
CA LEU A 172 32.38 -11.28 8.03
C LEU A 172 33.34 -12.20 7.28
N GLY A 173 34.57 -12.31 7.77
CA GLY A 173 35.55 -13.33 7.36
C GLY A 173 35.53 -14.50 8.33
N PHE A 174 35.58 -15.73 7.81
CA PHE A 174 35.59 -16.96 8.59
C PHE A 174 36.82 -17.79 8.24
N VAL A 175 37.52 -18.28 9.27
CA VAL A 175 38.68 -19.16 9.12
C VAL A 175 38.52 -20.37 10.03
N GLY A 176 38.46 -21.56 9.43
CA GLY A 176 38.36 -22.83 10.12
C GLY A 176 39.73 -23.48 10.28
N LEU A 177 40.12 -23.76 11.53
CA LEU A 177 41.41 -24.35 11.89
C LEU A 177 41.23 -25.79 12.40
N SER A 178 42.09 -26.70 11.94
CA SER A 178 42.02 -28.14 12.24
C SER A 178 42.49 -28.53 13.64
N HIS A 179 43.24 -27.67 14.34
CA HIS A 179 43.77 -27.93 15.69
C HIS A 179 43.61 -26.70 16.60
N THR A 180 43.30 -26.94 17.88
CA THR A 180 43.08 -25.90 18.90
C THR A 180 44.36 -25.21 19.37
N GLU A 181 45.50 -25.91 19.38
CA GLU A 181 46.82 -25.35 19.74
C GLU A 181 47.32 -24.32 18.73
N ALA A 182 46.88 -24.42 17.46
CA ALA A 182 47.27 -23.48 16.42
C ALA A 182 46.80 -22.04 16.71
N GLY A 183 45.64 -21.83 17.33
CA GLY A 183 45.06 -20.49 17.50
C GLY A 183 45.80 -19.55 18.47
N GLY A 184 46.52 -20.11 19.46
CA GLY A 184 47.26 -19.34 20.46
C GLY A 184 48.60 -18.79 19.95
N ASP A 185 49.36 -19.63 19.25
CA ASP A 185 50.65 -19.26 18.64
C ASP A 185 50.47 -18.37 17.41
N TYR A 186 49.38 -18.55 16.66
CA TYR A 186 49.17 -17.85 15.39
C TYR A 186 48.98 -16.34 15.54
N ARG A 187 48.32 -15.90 16.61
CA ARG A 187 48.06 -14.48 16.90
C ARG A 187 49.32 -13.65 17.11
N GLN A 188 50.41 -14.30 17.51
CA GLN A 188 51.69 -13.64 17.77
C GLN A 188 52.57 -13.57 16.51
N THR A 189 52.20 -14.29 15.45
CA THR A 189 52.93 -14.28 14.18
C THR A 189 52.85 -12.92 13.51
N ASP A 190 53.94 -12.50 12.88
CA ASP A 190 53.97 -11.24 12.15
C ASP A 190 53.04 -11.27 10.94
N GLY A 191 52.84 -12.45 10.32
CA GLY A 191 51.87 -12.64 9.23
C GLY A 191 50.41 -12.34 9.64
N TRP A 192 50.01 -12.64 10.88
CA TRP A 192 48.67 -12.28 11.36
C TRP A 192 48.52 -10.78 11.63
N LYS A 193 49.55 -10.15 12.20
CA LYS A 193 49.56 -8.69 12.42
C LYS A 193 49.55 -7.92 11.10
N ASP A 194 50.29 -8.39 10.11
CA ASP A 194 50.33 -7.82 8.77
C ASP A 194 48.96 -7.96 8.07
N ALA A 195 48.28 -9.09 8.25
CA ALA A 195 46.94 -9.32 7.74
C ALA A 195 45.89 -8.37 8.34
N LEU A 196 45.92 -8.16 9.66
CA LEU A 196 45.07 -7.17 10.31
C LEU A 196 45.36 -5.76 9.78
N SER A 197 46.64 -5.36 9.68
CA SER A 197 46.99 -4.04 9.11
C SER A 197 46.52 -3.86 7.66
N SER A 198 46.56 -4.94 6.87
CA SER A 198 46.13 -4.95 5.47
C SER A 198 44.62 -4.79 5.33
N ILE A 199 43.83 -5.36 6.25
CA ILE A 199 42.37 -5.19 6.27
C ILE A 199 42.00 -3.78 6.75
N GLU A 200 42.74 -3.20 7.70
CA GLU A 200 42.55 -1.80 8.12
C GLU A 200 42.88 -0.79 7.00
N GLY A 201 43.81 -1.15 6.10
CA GLY A 201 44.17 -0.36 4.93
C GLY A 201 43.21 -0.48 3.73
N LEU A 202 42.10 -1.21 3.86
CA LEU A 202 41.10 -1.33 2.79
C LEU A 202 40.38 0.00 2.54
N GLU A 203 40.10 0.29 1.26
CA GLU A 203 39.34 1.47 0.85
C GLU A 203 37.94 1.46 1.50
N ASP A 204 37.48 2.62 1.96
CA ASP A 204 36.18 2.83 2.64
C ASP A 204 36.02 2.10 3.99
N TYR A 205 37.07 1.52 4.56
CA TYR A 205 37.02 0.94 5.89
C TYR A 205 36.68 1.99 6.97
N GLN A 206 35.76 1.67 7.89
CA GLN A 206 35.33 2.57 8.95
C GLN A 206 35.63 2.02 10.34
N PRO A 207 36.46 2.71 11.16
CA PRO A 207 36.72 2.28 12.53
C PRO A 207 35.48 2.39 13.44
N ASN A 208 35.38 1.51 14.43
CA ASN A 208 34.27 1.45 15.38
C ASN A 208 34.70 1.99 16.76
N PRO A 209 34.14 3.10 17.27
CA PRO A 209 34.66 3.82 18.44
C PRO A 209 34.61 3.08 19.81
N ARG A 210 33.79 2.04 20.01
CA ARG A 210 33.84 1.22 21.26
C ARG A 210 34.92 0.14 21.25
N LEU A 211 35.59 -0.03 20.12
CA LEU A 211 36.63 -1.01 19.89
C LEU A 211 37.87 -0.22 19.46
N TYR A 212 38.86 -0.10 20.35
CA TYR A 212 39.96 0.84 20.17
C TYR A 212 40.69 0.75 18.81
N HIS A 213 40.53 -0.32 18.04
CA HIS A 213 40.92 -0.47 16.63
C HIS A 213 39.77 -1.17 15.88
N GLY A 214 39.40 -0.71 14.69
CA GLY A 214 38.09 -0.93 14.05
C GLY A 214 37.76 -2.33 13.52
N MET A 215 38.39 -3.38 14.03
CA MET A 215 38.23 -4.75 13.55
C MET A 215 38.08 -5.69 14.74
N MET A 216 37.05 -6.52 14.73
CA MET A 216 36.82 -7.53 15.78
C MET A 216 37.16 -8.90 15.23
N GLU A 217 38.28 -9.45 15.67
CA GLU A 217 38.59 -10.86 15.53
C GLU A 217 38.12 -11.63 16.77
N LYS A 218 37.25 -12.61 16.59
CA LYS A 218 36.76 -13.51 17.63
C LYS A 218 37.09 -14.95 17.25
N LEU A 219 37.82 -15.66 18.11
CA LEU A 219 37.99 -17.10 17.99
C LEU A 219 36.89 -17.78 18.79
N THR A 220 36.14 -18.67 18.16
CA THR A 220 35.11 -19.47 18.79
C THR A 220 35.55 -20.93 18.79
N THR A 221 35.58 -21.54 19.99
CA THR A 221 35.80 -22.98 20.11
C THR A 221 34.44 -23.66 20.04
N LEU A 222 34.20 -24.34 18.92
CA LEU A 222 32.92 -24.99 18.69
C LEU A 222 32.79 -26.19 19.61
N SER A 223 31.74 -26.14 20.42
CA SER A 223 31.54 -27.08 21.52
C SER A 223 30.38 -28.03 21.24
N GLY A 224 29.56 -27.74 20.24
CA GLY A 224 28.51 -28.63 19.79
C GLY A 224 28.10 -28.35 18.35
N VAL A 225 27.69 -29.44 17.69
CA VAL A 225 27.07 -29.43 16.37
C VAL A 225 25.85 -30.33 16.43
N LEU A 226 24.69 -29.81 16.05
CA LEU A 226 23.48 -30.60 15.85
C LEU A 226 23.11 -30.57 14.37
N ASP A 227 22.77 -31.73 13.83
CA ASP A 227 22.38 -31.91 12.44
C ASP A 227 21.09 -32.74 12.35
N GLN A 228 20.18 -32.34 11.48
CA GLN A 228 19.00 -33.13 11.14
C GLN A 228 19.46 -34.32 10.27
N LYS A 229 19.45 -35.55 10.83
CA LYS A 229 19.69 -36.77 10.03
C LYS A 229 18.73 -36.77 8.84
N HIS A 230 19.28 -36.66 7.62
CA HIS A 230 18.58 -36.75 6.33
C HIS A 230 17.60 -37.94 6.29
N LYS A 231 16.36 -37.70 6.74
CA LYS A 231 15.25 -38.64 6.75
C LYS A 231 13.95 -37.91 6.41
N ALA A 232 13.97 -37.24 5.28
CA ALA A 232 12.83 -37.12 4.39
C ALA A 232 13.43 -36.86 3.00
N PRO A 233 12.88 -37.42 1.91
CA PRO A 233 13.14 -36.84 0.61
C PRO A 233 12.82 -35.36 0.75
N HIS A 234 13.74 -34.50 0.32
CA HIS A 234 13.35 -33.16 -0.06
C HIS A 234 12.24 -33.35 -1.11
N GLU A 235 10.98 -33.30 -0.69
CA GLU A 235 10.13 -32.34 -1.34
C GLU A 235 10.90 -31.03 -1.18
N THR A 236 11.70 -30.71 -2.19
CA THR A 236 11.71 -29.34 -2.66
C THR A 236 10.22 -29.03 -2.86
N SER A 237 9.54 -28.62 -1.80
CA SER A 237 8.61 -27.53 -1.97
C SER A 237 9.52 -26.46 -2.56
N SER A 238 9.57 -26.42 -3.89
CA SER A 238 9.40 -25.15 -4.56
C SER A 238 8.27 -24.49 -3.79
N PHE A 239 8.63 -23.74 -2.73
CA PHE A 239 7.68 -22.93 -2.00
C PHE A 239 7.30 -21.93 -3.07
N ASN A 240 6.21 -22.25 -3.76
CA ASN A 240 5.67 -21.38 -4.78
C ASN A 240 5.30 -20.14 -3.98
N HIS A 241 6.08 -19.07 -4.12
CA HIS A 241 5.68 -17.75 -3.63
C HIS A 241 4.25 -17.44 -4.14
N GLU A 242 3.86 -18.01 -5.28
CA GLU A 242 2.49 -18.05 -5.78
C GLU A 242 1.44 -18.69 -4.83
N GLU A 243 1.75 -19.74 -4.07
CA GLU A 243 0.81 -20.39 -3.13
C GLU A 243 0.63 -19.58 -1.85
N LEU A 244 1.73 -19.09 -1.25
CA LEU A 244 1.64 -18.23 -0.06
C LEU A 244 0.89 -16.91 -0.34
N ASN A 245 1.00 -16.42 -1.56
CA ASN A 245 0.29 -15.23 -2.03
C ASN A 245 -1.19 -15.49 -2.33
N ARG A 246 -1.65 -16.74 -2.34
CA ARG A 246 -3.06 -17.13 -2.51
C ARG A 246 -3.74 -17.45 -1.18
N ASP A 247 -2.97 -17.88 -0.19
CA ASP A 247 -3.48 -18.31 1.12
C ASP A 247 -4.01 -17.17 2.01
N ARG A 248 -4.86 -17.54 2.97
CA ARG A 248 -5.52 -16.61 3.89
C ARG A 248 -4.51 -16.02 4.88
N PRO A 249 -4.54 -14.71 5.15
CA PRO A 249 -3.71 -14.12 6.20
C PRO A 249 -3.93 -14.81 7.55
N ALA A 250 -2.85 -15.11 8.26
CA ALA A 250 -2.88 -15.79 9.55
C ALA A 250 -3.64 -14.99 10.64
N CYS A 251 -3.84 -13.68 10.45
CA CYS A 251 -4.62 -12.84 11.36
C CYS A 251 -6.12 -13.17 11.38
N PHE A 252 -6.63 -13.89 10.36
CA PHE A 252 -8.03 -14.30 10.30
C PHE A 252 -8.18 -15.77 10.74
N PRO A 253 -8.88 -16.04 11.86
CA PRO A 253 -9.04 -17.41 12.36
C PRO A 253 -9.88 -18.28 11.41
N ASN A 254 -10.93 -17.70 10.81
CA ASN A 254 -11.92 -18.43 10.02
C ASN A 254 -12.16 -17.77 8.64
N LEU A 255 -12.73 -18.52 7.69
CA LEU A 255 -13.11 -17.98 6.37
C LEU A 255 -14.17 -16.88 6.48
N SER A 256 -15.10 -17.00 7.44
CA SER A 256 -16.13 -16.00 7.69
C SER A 256 -15.57 -14.65 8.15
N SER A 257 -14.50 -14.65 8.98
CA SER A 257 -13.85 -13.41 9.41
C SER A 257 -13.10 -12.72 8.26
N ASP A 258 -12.48 -13.50 7.38
CA ASP A 258 -11.78 -12.96 6.20
C ASP A 258 -12.77 -12.44 5.15
N LEU A 259 -13.82 -13.20 4.81
CA LEU A 259 -14.90 -12.72 3.92
C LEU A 259 -15.63 -11.51 4.49
N GLY A 260 -15.90 -11.48 5.81
CA GLY A 260 -16.52 -10.32 6.44
C GLY A 260 -15.58 -9.12 6.50
N PHE A 261 -14.26 -9.31 6.61
CA PHE A 261 -13.30 -8.22 6.45
C PHE A 261 -13.36 -7.63 5.04
N ILE A 262 -13.29 -8.49 4.02
CA ILE A 262 -13.38 -8.07 2.60
C ILE A 262 -14.71 -7.34 2.37
N PHE A 263 -15.83 -7.86 2.88
CA PHE A 263 -17.13 -7.21 2.80
C PHE A 263 -17.15 -5.84 3.48
N ALA A 264 -16.55 -5.69 4.66
CA ALA A 264 -16.53 -4.40 5.36
C ALA A 264 -15.75 -3.35 4.56
N VAL A 265 -14.57 -3.72 4.05
CA VAL A 265 -13.73 -2.81 3.30
C VAL A 265 -14.32 -2.50 1.92
N ALA A 266 -14.70 -3.51 1.15
CA ALA A 266 -15.32 -3.31 -0.16
C ALA A 266 -16.70 -2.63 -0.04
N GLY A 267 -17.48 -2.98 0.98
CA GLY A 267 -18.74 -2.31 1.31
C GLY A 267 -18.56 -0.82 1.60
N SER A 268 -17.41 -0.40 2.12
CA SER A 268 -17.11 1.02 2.38
C SER A 268 -17.09 1.85 1.09
N ILE A 269 -16.47 1.36 0.03
CA ILE A 269 -16.53 2.08 -1.26
C ILE A 269 -17.94 2.02 -1.86
N ALA A 270 -18.66 0.91 -1.66
CA ALA A 270 -20.02 0.76 -2.15
C ALA A 270 -20.98 1.77 -1.50
N ILE A 271 -20.87 1.99 -0.18
CA ILE A 271 -21.70 2.97 0.51
C ILE A 271 -21.33 4.41 0.12
N SER A 272 -20.05 4.69 -0.17
CA SER A 272 -19.65 5.99 -0.70
C SER A 272 -20.33 6.25 -2.05
N GLU A 273 -20.19 5.31 -3.00
CA GLU A 273 -20.79 5.42 -4.33
C GLU A 273 -22.31 5.44 -4.30
N TYR A 274 -22.94 4.71 -3.36
CA TYR A 274 -24.37 4.80 -3.11
C TYR A 274 -24.81 6.24 -2.88
N PHE A 275 -24.13 6.99 -2.00
CA PHE A 275 -24.51 8.37 -1.68
C PHE A 275 -24.22 9.35 -2.81
N VAL A 276 -23.16 9.09 -3.60
CA VAL A 276 -22.79 9.89 -4.77
C VAL A 276 -23.83 9.73 -5.88
N SER A 277 -24.23 8.50 -6.21
CA SER A 277 -25.08 8.22 -7.39
C SER A 277 -26.59 8.38 -7.13
N SER A 278 -27.05 8.11 -5.91
CA SER A 278 -28.47 8.18 -5.55
C SER A 278 -29.00 9.61 -5.45
N PHE A 279 -28.16 10.55 -5.02
CA PHE A 279 -28.64 11.87 -4.65
C PHE A 279 -29.07 12.74 -5.82
N PRO A 280 -28.36 12.78 -6.95
CA PRO A 280 -28.85 13.46 -8.15
C PRO A 280 -30.30 13.02 -8.45
N ILE A 281 -30.57 11.71 -8.41
CA ILE A 281 -31.88 11.15 -8.74
C ILE A 281 -32.94 11.60 -7.72
N VAL A 282 -32.59 11.60 -6.44
CA VAL A 282 -33.48 12.12 -5.39
C VAL A 282 -33.67 13.64 -5.52
N LEU A 283 -32.63 14.38 -5.92
CA LEU A 283 -32.66 15.82 -6.10
C LEU A 283 -33.64 16.21 -7.20
N SER A 284 -33.75 15.44 -8.28
CA SER A 284 -34.77 15.66 -9.33
C SER A 284 -36.20 15.71 -8.77
N SER A 285 -36.52 14.90 -7.75
CA SER A 285 -37.82 14.92 -7.08
C SER A 285 -38.02 16.11 -6.13
N LEU A 286 -36.92 16.71 -5.65
CA LEU A 286 -36.93 17.93 -4.84
C LEU A 286 -36.95 19.18 -5.72
N ALA A 287 -36.44 19.07 -6.95
CA ALA A 287 -36.20 20.15 -7.88
C ALA A 287 -37.51 20.88 -8.28
N ASP A 288 -38.65 20.20 -8.30
CA ASP A 288 -39.97 20.78 -8.58
C ASP A 288 -40.45 21.80 -7.53
N THR A 289 -39.75 21.94 -6.39
CA THR A 289 -40.12 22.87 -5.31
C THR A 289 -39.28 24.14 -5.22
N SER A 290 -38.13 24.25 -5.92
CA SER A 290 -37.34 25.51 -5.97
C SER A 290 -36.36 25.53 -7.15
N HIS A 291 -36.38 26.61 -7.96
CA HIS A 291 -35.57 26.75 -9.18
C HIS A 291 -34.09 27.14 -8.94
N GLU A 292 -33.70 27.59 -7.74
CA GLU A 292 -32.40 28.25 -7.52
C GLU A 292 -31.30 27.38 -6.89
N VAL A 293 -31.58 26.14 -6.44
CA VAL A 293 -30.63 25.37 -5.58
C VAL A 293 -30.18 24.03 -6.20
N ARG A 294 -30.28 23.86 -7.53
CA ARG A 294 -30.29 22.51 -8.13
C ARG A 294 -28.93 21.82 -8.27
N THR A 295 -27.78 22.48 -8.19
CA THR A 295 -26.48 21.84 -8.53
C THR A 295 -25.47 21.81 -7.39
N TRP A 296 -25.41 22.88 -6.58
CA TRP A 296 -24.47 22.97 -5.47
C TRP A 296 -24.53 21.80 -4.46
N PRO A 297 -25.72 21.32 -4.03
CA PRO A 297 -25.80 20.23 -3.05
C PRO A 297 -25.18 18.91 -3.53
N ALA A 298 -25.18 18.66 -4.85
CA ALA A 298 -24.60 17.46 -5.44
C ALA A 298 -23.06 17.57 -5.52
N ALA A 299 -22.53 18.76 -5.79
CA ALA A 299 -21.09 19.00 -5.90
C ALA A 299 -20.36 18.97 -4.54
N VAL A 300 -21.03 19.36 -3.45
CA VAL A 300 -20.46 19.41 -2.08
C VAL A 300 -19.87 18.06 -1.65
N ILE A 301 -20.44 16.94 -2.11
CA ILE A 301 -20.00 15.60 -1.71
C ILE A 301 -18.61 15.29 -2.26
N ASN A 302 -18.46 15.43 -3.58
CA ASN A 302 -17.21 15.16 -4.27
C ASN A 302 -16.12 16.13 -3.81
N LEU A 303 -16.50 17.39 -3.56
CA LEU A 303 -15.58 18.40 -3.05
C LEU A 303 -15.04 18.04 -1.65
N THR A 304 -15.94 17.70 -0.72
CA THR A 304 -15.55 17.37 0.66
C THR A 304 -14.69 16.10 0.70
N ALA A 305 -15.02 15.10 -0.11
CA ALA A 305 -14.21 13.90 -0.26
C ALA A 305 -12.82 14.23 -0.82
N ALA A 306 -12.74 14.99 -1.92
CA ALA A 306 -11.49 15.35 -2.59
C ALA A 306 -10.47 16.00 -1.63
N VAL A 307 -10.94 16.93 -0.80
CA VAL A 307 -10.07 17.76 0.04
C VAL A 307 -9.67 17.12 1.36
N LEU A 308 -10.47 16.18 1.89
CA LEU A 308 -10.25 15.60 3.21
C LEU A 308 -9.65 14.20 3.21
N ILE A 309 -9.67 13.48 2.08
CA ILE A 309 -9.06 12.14 1.97
C ILE A 309 -7.58 12.15 2.35
N LEU A 310 -6.80 13.14 1.89
CA LEU A 310 -5.36 13.21 2.20
C LEU A 310 -5.10 13.44 3.71
N PRO A 311 -5.73 14.45 4.37
CA PRO A 311 -5.67 14.61 5.81
C PRO A 311 -6.06 13.35 6.60
N PHE A 312 -7.18 12.70 6.23
CA PHE A 312 -7.65 11.50 6.93
C PHE A 312 -6.76 10.27 6.67
N SER A 313 -6.16 10.17 5.49
CA SER A 313 -5.14 9.15 5.18
C SER A 313 -3.99 9.26 6.17
N ARG A 314 -3.45 10.47 6.38
CA ARG A 314 -2.41 10.71 7.37
C ARG A 314 -2.88 10.41 8.79
N LEU A 315 -4.10 10.82 9.15
CA LEU A 315 -4.67 10.58 10.47
C LEU A 315 -4.80 9.07 10.77
N SER A 316 -5.14 8.26 9.76
CA SER A 316 -5.26 6.81 9.86
C SER A 316 -3.91 6.11 10.09
N GLU A 317 -2.82 6.65 9.57
CA GLU A 317 -1.48 6.14 9.84
C GLU A 317 -1.00 6.49 11.26
N ILE A 318 -1.37 7.67 11.77
CA ILE A 318 -0.97 8.20 13.09
C ILE A 318 -1.77 7.55 14.23
N HIS A 319 -3.09 7.40 14.09
CA HIS A 319 -3.98 6.94 15.18
C HIS A 319 -4.39 5.48 15.03
N GLY A 320 -3.98 4.82 13.95
CA GLY A 320 -4.37 3.45 13.61
C GLY A 320 -5.57 3.40 12.66
N GLY A 321 -5.45 2.61 11.60
CA GLY A 321 -6.44 2.56 10.52
C GLY A 321 -7.83 2.12 10.99
N ARG A 322 -7.91 1.17 11.91
CA ARG A 322 -9.19 0.66 12.44
C ARG A 322 -10.02 1.76 13.10
N PHE A 323 -9.38 2.60 13.92
CA PHE A 323 -10.09 3.64 14.67
C PHE A 323 -10.74 4.66 13.73
N ILE A 324 -9.98 5.15 12.75
CA ILE A 324 -10.49 6.11 11.75
C ILE A 324 -11.52 5.46 10.82
N PHE A 325 -11.32 4.19 10.43
CA PHE A 325 -12.28 3.43 9.62
C PHE A 325 -13.65 3.32 10.32
N LEU A 326 -13.68 2.87 11.57
CA LEU A 326 -14.93 2.70 12.33
C LEU A 326 -15.55 4.05 12.70
N GLY A 327 -14.73 5.03 13.07
CA GLY A 327 -15.17 6.39 13.37
C GLY A 327 -15.85 7.06 12.17
N GLY A 328 -15.30 6.91 10.96
CA GLY A 328 -15.89 7.42 9.73
C GLY A 328 -17.27 6.82 9.42
N HIS A 329 -17.44 5.51 9.61
CA HIS A 329 -18.73 4.85 9.42
C HIS A 329 -19.76 5.29 10.48
N ALA A 330 -19.37 5.32 11.75
CA ALA A 330 -20.24 5.79 12.83
C ALA A 330 -20.72 7.23 12.57
N TRP A 331 -19.82 8.09 12.10
CA TRP A 331 -20.14 9.46 11.71
C TRP A 331 -21.14 9.53 10.56
N LEU A 332 -20.91 8.76 9.48
CA LEU A 332 -21.83 8.69 8.35
C LEU A 332 -23.21 8.21 8.78
N ILE A 333 -23.31 7.20 9.65
CA ILE A 333 -24.59 6.69 10.17
C ILE A 333 -25.37 7.80 10.87
N VAL A 334 -24.73 8.51 11.81
CA VAL A 334 -25.36 9.60 12.57
C VAL A 334 -25.90 10.68 11.64
N TRP A 335 -25.07 11.17 10.72
CA TRP A 335 -25.49 12.22 9.79
C TRP A 335 -26.45 11.75 8.69
N SER A 336 -26.48 10.45 8.38
CA SER A 336 -27.49 9.85 7.50
C SER A 336 -28.86 9.83 8.17
N VAL A 337 -28.92 9.48 9.47
CA VAL A 337 -30.16 9.54 10.24
C VAL A 337 -30.66 10.99 10.35
N ILE A 338 -29.77 11.94 10.69
CA ILE A 338 -30.12 13.37 10.80
C ILE A 338 -30.65 13.91 9.45
N ALA A 339 -30.02 13.55 8.33
CA ALA A 339 -30.48 13.97 7.00
C ALA A 339 -31.89 13.44 6.66
N GLY A 340 -32.23 12.22 7.09
CA GLY A 340 -33.58 11.67 6.91
C GLY A 340 -34.67 12.50 7.61
N PHE A 341 -34.32 13.26 8.64
CA PHE A 341 -35.22 14.19 9.34
C PHE A 341 -35.14 15.63 8.85
N SER A 342 -34.39 15.91 7.76
CA SER A 342 -34.24 17.28 7.28
C SER A 342 -35.56 17.88 6.80
N GLN A 343 -35.74 19.17 7.13
CA GLN A 343 -36.97 19.92 6.86
C GLN A 343 -36.78 21.04 5.83
N ASN A 344 -35.57 21.59 5.73
CA ASN A 344 -35.24 22.72 4.85
C ASN A 344 -34.03 22.39 3.96
N PRO A 345 -33.93 22.95 2.75
CA PRO A 345 -32.79 22.73 1.85
C PRO A 345 -31.43 23.02 2.49
N SER A 346 -31.30 24.09 3.28
CA SER A 346 -30.05 24.44 3.96
C SER A 346 -29.63 23.37 4.98
N MET A 347 -30.59 22.77 5.70
CA MET A 347 -30.31 21.67 6.62
C MET A 347 -29.84 20.42 5.87
N LEU A 348 -30.46 20.13 4.72
CA LEU A 348 -30.05 19.01 3.87
C LEU A 348 -28.63 19.20 3.34
N VAL A 349 -28.28 20.40 2.88
CA VAL A 349 -26.92 20.74 2.42
C VAL A 349 -25.90 20.61 3.55
N ALA A 350 -26.21 21.12 4.74
CA ALA A 350 -25.34 20.97 5.91
C ALA A 350 -25.13 19.50 6.28
N CYS A 351 -26.20 18.70 6.30
CA CYS A 351 -26.09 17.26 6.56
C CYS A 351 -25.24 16.56 5.50
N ARG A 352 -25.36 16.94 4.23
CA ARG A 352 -24.55 16.41 3.12
C ARG A 352 -23.07 16.68 3.32
N ALA A 353 -22.70 17.92 3.62
CA ALA A 353 -21.31 18.27 3.91
C ALA A 353 -20.75 17.41 5.06
N MET A 354 -21.56 17.20 6.10
CA MET A 354 -21.15 16.41 7.26
C MET A 354 -21.09 14.91 7.00
N GLN A 355 -21.98 14.35 6.17
CA GLN A 355 -21.93 12.95 5.75
C GLN A 355 -20.60 12.61 5.06
N CYS A 356 -20.06 13.53 4.26
CA CYS A 356 -18.86 13.31 3.47
C CYS A 356 -17.57 13.18 4.29
N LEU A 357 -17.58 13.64 5.53
CA LEU A 357 -16.48 13.36 6.47
C LEU A 357 -16.32 11.86 6.71
N GLY A 358 -17.41 11.09 6.63
CA GLY A 358 -17.38 9.63 6.76
C GLY A 358 -16.53 8.96 5.67
N PRO A 359 -16.93 9.04 4.38
CA PRO A 359 -16.14 8.49 3.27
C PRO A 359 -14.70 9.02 3.21
N SER A 360 -14.51 10.31 3.50
CA SER A 360 -13.17 10.89 3.57
C SER A 360 -12.29 10.21 4.61
N ALA A 361 -12.87 9.74 5.72
CA ALA A 361 -12.17 9.02 6.78
C ALA A 361 -11.98 7.53 6.48
N PHE A 362 -13.05 6.82 6.11
CA PHE A 362 -12.99 5.36 5.99
C PHE A 362 -12.35 4.87 4.68
N LEU A 363 -12.44 5.60 3.57
CA LEU A 363 -11.86 5.16 2.28
C LEU A 363 -10.32 5.05 2.32
N PRO A 364 -9.56 6.07 2.76
CA PRO A 364 -8.12 5.91 2.87
C PRO A 364 -7.73 4.91 3.97
N SER A 365 -8.49 4.87 5.07
CA SER A 365 -8.26 3.91 6.16
C SER A 365 -8.43 2.46 5.69
N SER A 366 -9.40 2.18 4.79
CA SER A 366 -9.57 0.87 4.16
C SER A 366 -8.31 0.41 3.44
N VAL A 367 -7.74 1.29 2.61
CA VAL A 367 -6.52 1.01 1.83
C VAL A 367 -5.33 0.77 2.76
N VAL A 368 -5.20 1.58 3.83
CA VAL A 368 -4.16 1.40 4.86
C VAL A 368 -4.30 0.06 5.59
N ILE A 369 -5.52 -0.35 5.95
CA ILE A 369 -5.73 -1.64 6.63
C ILE A 369 -5.46 -2.80 5.66
N MET A 370 -5.93 -2.72 4.42
CA MET A 370 -5.69 -3.74 3.39
C MET A 370 -4.21 -3.97 3.11
N SER A 371 -3.47 -2.88 2.87
CA SER A 371 -2.03 -2.93 2.56
C SER A 371 -1.18 -3.45 3.72
N ARG A 372 -1.67 -3.37 4.97
CA ARG A 372 -0.98 -3.94 6.14
C ARG A 372 -1.31 -5.43 6.36
N ILE A 373 -2.50 -5.87 5.98
CA ILE A 373 -2.98 -7.24 6.21
C ILE A 373 -2.58 -8.18 5.06
N TYR A 374 -2.74 -7.74 3.82
CA TYR A 374 -2.45 -8.55 2.64
C TYR A 374 -1.05 -8.25 2.11
N ARG A 375 -0.22 -9.28 2.04
CA ARG A 375 1.11 -9.21 1.42
C ARG A 375 0.97 -9.09 -0.10
N PRO A 376 1.90 -8.42 -0.80
CA PRO A 376 1.89 -8.32 -2.27
C PRO A 376 1.77 -9.70 -2.94
N GLY A 377 0.84 -9.84 -3.88
CA GLY A 377 0.60 -11.10 -4.60
C GLY A 377 -0.84 -11.24 -5.11
N PRO A 378 -1.18 -12.35 -5.81
CA PRO A 378 -2.50 -12.59 -6.41
C PRO A 378 -3.70 -12.32 -5.50
N ARG A 379 -3.64 -12.69 -4.22
CA ARG A 379 -4.73 -12.42 -3.27
C ARG A 379 -4.88 -10.92 -2.97
N ASN A 380 -3.77 -10.20 -2.78
CA ASN A 380 -3.83 -8.75 -2.59
C ASN A 380 -4.45 -8.07 -3.79
N THR A 381 -4.01 -8.44 -5.01
CA THR A 381 -4.58 -7.95 -6.26
C THR A 381 -6.08 -8.25 -6.34
N LEU A 382 -6.51 -9.45 -5.97
CA LEU A 382 -7.92 -9.83 -5.94
C LEU A 382 -8.72 -9.00 -4.94
N VAL A 383 -8.22 -8.77 -3.72
CA VAL A 383 -8.95 -7.97 -2.72
C VAL A 383 -9.03 -6.49 -3.13
N PHE A 384 -7.96 -5.91 -3.69
CA PHE A 384 -8.00 -4.57 -4.28
C PHE A 384 -8.95 -4.49 -5.50
N SER A 385 -9.02 -5.56 -6.31
CA SER A 385 -9.99 -5.65 -7.41
C SER A 385 -11.42 -5.74 -6.90
N MET A 386 -11.67 -6.49 -5.83
CA MET A 386 -12.98 -6.55 -5.17
C MET A 386 -13.36 -5.20 -4.55
N PHE A 387 -12.41 -4.49 -3.94
CA PHE A 387 -12.61 -3.12 -3.50
C PHE A 387 -13.06 -2.25 -4.66
N GLY A 388 -12.41 -2.31 -5.82
CA GLY A 388 -12.86 -1.59 -7.01
C GLY A 388 -14.25 -2.03 -7.52
N ALA A 389 -14.52 -3.33 -7.58
CA ALA A 389 -15.78 -3.88 -8.08
C ALA A 389 -17.00 -3.46 -7.26
N PHE A 390 -16.85 -3.34 -5.94
CA PHE A 390 -17.92 -2.89 -5.06
C PHE A 390 -18.27 -1.42 -5.28
N SER A 391 -17.38 -0.61 -5.87
CA SER A 391 -17.69 0.74 -6.33
C SER A 391 -18.85 0.73 -7.31
N CYS A 392 -18.81 -0.15 -8.32
CA CYS A 392 -19.90 -0.33 -9.29
C CYS A 392 -21.19 -0.77 -8.57
N ILE A 393 -21.12 -1.79 -7.71
CA ILE A 393 -22.29 -2.28 -6.96
C ILE A 393 -22.94 -1.14 -6.16
N GLY A 394 -22.12 -0.34 -5.48
CA GLY A 394 -22.54 0.84 -4.74
C GLY A 394 -23.25 1.85 -5.62
N PHE A 395 -22.62 2.22 -6.74
CA PHE A 395 -23.14 3.18 -7.70
C PHE A 395 -24.55 2.78 -8.20
N TYR A 396 -24.76 1.52 -8.59
CA TYR A 396 -26.08 1.08 -9.08
C TYR A 396 -27.11 0.87 -7.97
N SER A 397 -26.67 0.39 -6.80
CA SER A 397 -27.55 0.33 -5.64
C SER A 397 -28.07 1.73 -5.28
N GLY A 398 -27.21 2.75 -5.38
CA GLY A 398 -27.59 4.15 -5.18
C GLY A 398 -28.62 4.62 -6.21
N ILE A 399 -28.41 4.36 -7.50
CA ILE A 399 -29.39 4.71 -8.54
C ILE A 399 -30.75 4.06 -8.25
N PHE A 400 -30.75 2.74 -7.99
CA PHE A 400 -31.97 1.97 -7.76
C PHE A 400 -32.74 2.45 -6.52
N PHE A 401 -32.07 2.52 -5.37
CA PHE A 401 -32.72 2.96 -4.13
C PHE A 401 -33.01 4.46 -4.13
N GLY A 402 -32.24 5.27 -4.86
CA GLY A 402 -32.51 6.68 -5.12
C GLY A 402 -33.81 6.85 -5.90
N ALA A 403 -33.99 6.13 -7.01
CA ALA A 403 -35.22 6.15 -7.80
C ALA A 403 -36.43 5.58 -7.03
N LEU A 404 -36.23 4.49 -6.28
CA LEU A 404 -37.26 3.92 -5.41
C LEU A 404 -37.72 4.91 -4.33
N SER A 405 -36.77 5.63 -3.72
CA SER A 405 -37.06 6.66 -2.72
C SER A 405 -37.72 7.88 -3.36
N ALA A 406 -37.29 8.29 -4.54
CA ALA A 406 -37.85 9.43 -5.26
C ALA A 406 -39.31 9.20 -5.68
N GLN A 407 -39.67 7.97 -6.10
CA GLN A 407 -41.01 7.69 -6.65
C GLN A 407 -42.00 7.06 -5.68
N VAL A 408 -41.56 6.18 -4.77
CA VAL A 408 -42.47 5.30 -4.02
C VAL A 408 -42.42 5.59 -2.51
N LEU A 409 -41.23 5.59 -1.92
CA LEU A 409 -41.09 5.66 -0.45
C LEU A 409 -41.07 7.09 0.08
N GLY A 410 -40.68 8.06 -0.75
CA GLY A 410 -40.40 9.44 -0.36
C GLY A 410 -38.90 9.68 -0.17
N TRP A 411 -38.43 10.86 -0.58
CA TRP A 411 -37.00 11.20 -0.66
C TRP A 411 -36.22 11.00 0.64
N LYS A 412 -36.86 11.12 1.81
CA LYS A 412 -36.23 10.94 3.13
C LYS A 412 -35.72 9.52 3.35
N TRP A 413 -36.38 8.52 2.76
CA TRP A 413 -35.98 7.12 2.89
C TRP A 413 -34.63 6.80 2.26
N HIS A 414 -34.18 7.59 1.30
CA HIS A 414 -32.83 7.45 0.76
C HIS A 414 -31.77 7.55 1.87
N SER A 415 -31.88 8.52 2.78
CA SER A 415 -30.90 8.66 3.87
C SER A 415 -31.01 7.55 4.92
N PHE A 416 -32.21 7.02 5.19
CA PHE A 416 -32.39 5.89 6.10
C PHE A 416 -31.87 4.57 5.52
N ILE A 417 -32.08 4.31 4.22
CA ILE A 417 -31.54 3.14 3.52
C ILE A 417 -30.01 3.16 3.53
N GLY A 418 -29.41 4.31 3.22
CA GLY A 418 -27.96 4.50 3.32
C GLY A 418 -27.43 4.25 4.73
N ALA A 419 -28.12 4.75 5.77
CA ALA A 419 -27.77 4.50 7.16
C ALA A 419 -27.80 3.00 7.52
N PHE A 420 -28.79 2.25 7.02
CA PHE A 420 -28.91 0.82 7.25
C PHE A 420 -27.77 0.01 6.62
N PHE A 421 -27.42 0.30 5.37
CA PHE A 421 -26.27 -0.33 4.70
C PHE A 421 -24.96 0.02 5.41
N CYS A 422 -24.76 1.29 5.75
CA CYS A 422 -23.58 1.73 6.50
C CYS A 422 -23.45 1.05 7.87
N THR A 423 -24.58 0.86 8.58
CA THR A 423 -24.62 0.15 9.86
C THR A 423 -24.21 -1.32 9.70
N SER A 424 -24.67 -1.98 8.64
CA SER A 424 -24.29 -3.37 8.35
C SER A 424 -22.78 -3.52 8.10
N ILE A 425 -22.21 -2.56 7.36
CA ILE A 425 -20.76 -2.49 7.11
C ILE A 425 -19.99 -2.22 8.41
N PHE A 426 -20.45 -1.27 9.22
CA PHE A 426 -19.85 -0.92 10.51
C PHE A 426 -19.81 -2.12 11.46
N ILE A 427 -20.94 -2.82 11.63
CA ILE A 427 -21.01 -4.01 12.49
C ILE A 427 -20.07 -5.10 11.99
N THR A 428 -20.05 -5.33 10.67
CA THR A 428 -19.15 -6.34 10.10
C THR A 428 -17.69 -5.98 10.35
N GLY A 429 -17.28 -4.73 10.06
CA GLY A 429 -15.92 -4.26 10.30
C GLY A 429 -15.53 -4.29 11.79
N LEU A 430 -16.47 -4.00 12.69
CA LEU A 430 -16.24 -4.10 14.13
C LEU A 430 -15.90 -5.53 14.57
N LEU A 431 -16.54 -6.52 13.96
CA LEU A 431 -16.37 -7.94 14.29
C LEU A 431 -15.17 -8.59 13.58
N THR A 432 -14.85 -8.17 12.35
CA THR A 432 -13.87 -8.88 11.50
C THR A 432 -12.50 -8.26 11.41
N ILE A 433 -12.38 -6.93 11.55
CA ILE A 433 -11.06 -6.29 11.53
C ILE A 433 -10.31 -6.77 12.79
N PRO A 434 -9.04 -7.17 12.71
CA PRO A 434 -8.25 -7.55 13.90
C PRO A 434 -7.73 -6.29 14.65
N ARG A 435 -7.66 -6.35 15.98
CA ARG A 435 -7.07 -5.29 16.83
C ARG A 435 -5.55 -5.34 16.89
N SER A 436 -4.95 -6.50 16.62
CA SER A 436 -3.51 -6.75 16.78
C SER A 436 -2.60 -6.02 15.78
N HIS A 437 -3.17 -5.40 14.74
CA HIS A 437 -2.43 -4.67 13.70
C HIS A 437 -2.56 -3.13 13.85
N GLU A 438 -2.95 -2.67 15.04
CA GLU A 438 -3.15 -1.26 15.39
C GLU A 438 -1.86 -0.47 15.63
N TYR A 439 -0.67 -0.92 15.21
CA TYR A 439 0.55 -0.17 15.48
C TYR A 439 0.51 1.20 14.77
N PRO A 440 0.36 2.30 15.53
CA PRO A 440 0.38 3.63 14.96
C PRO A 440 1.82 3.95 14.58
N ARG A 441 2.02 4.68 13.48
CA ARG A 441 3.37 5.20 13.18
C ARG A 441 3.63 6.39 14.11
N LEU A 442 4.22 6.11 15.27
CA LEU A 442 4.54 7.11 16.31
C LEU A 442 5.54 8.17 15.84
N ASP A 443 6.23 7.92 14.73
CA ASP A 443 7.17 8.83 14.11
C ASP A 443 6.50 9.82 13.12
N LEU A 444 5.24 9.60 12.73
CA LEU A 444 4.52 10.47 11.81
C LEU A 444 3.74 11.55 12.58
N GLU A 445 3.95 12.80 12.18
CA GLU A 445 3.15 13.94 12.64
C GLU A 445 2.26 14.47 11.51
N MET A 446 1.17 15.13 11.88
CA MET A 446 0.26 15.81 10.97
C MET A 446 0.85 17.17 10.58
N VAL A 447 0.94 17.46 9.27
CA VAL A 447 1.36 18.79 8.79
C VAL A 447 0.14 19.72 8.82
N TRP A 448 -0.17 20.26 10.00
CA TRP A 448 -1.34 21.10 10.23
C TRP A 448 -1.37 22.34 9.34
N LEU A 449 -0.22 22.99 9.14
CA LEU A 449 -0.11 24.16 8.28
C LEU A 449 -0.43 23.82 6.82
N GLY A 450 0.09 22.70 6.31
CA GLY A 450 -0.21 22.20 4.97
C GLY A 450 -1.70 21.87 4.82
N THR A 451 -2.27 21.16 5.79
CA THR A 451 -3.71 20.84 5.85
C THR A 451 -4.58 22.10 5.83
N ALA A 452 -4.23 23.11 6.63
CA ALA A 452 -4.96 24.37 6.73
C ALA A 452 -4.89 25.22 5.44
N THR A 453 -3.95 24.93 4.54
CA THR A 453 -3.85 25.60 3.23
C THR A 453 -4.49 24.80 2.10
N VAL A 454 -4.30 23.48 2.05
CA VAL A 454 -4.77 22.64 0.94
C VAL A 454 -6.30 22.48 0.94
N VAL A 455 -6.90 22.30 2.13
CA VAL A 455 -8.34 22.08 2.28
C VAL A 455 -9.14 23.29 1.79
N PRO A 456 -8.92 24.51 2.30
CA PRO A 456 -9.63 25.68 1.78
C PRO A 456 -9.19 26.05 0.36
N GLY A 457 -7.93 25.80 -0.02
CA GLY A 457 -7.44 26.08 -1.38
C GLY A 457 -8.23 25.33 -2.45
N LEU A 458 -8.34 24.01 -2.30
CA LEU A 458 -9.13 23.16 -3.21
C LEU A 458 -10.63 23.46 -3.10
N ALA A 459 -11.15 23.67 -1.89
CA ALA A 459 -12.56 24.01 -1.67
C ALA A 459 -12.99 25.28 -2.41
N LEU A 460 -12.18 26.34 -2.32
CA LEU A 460 -12.46 27.63 -2.95
C LEU A 460 -12.33 27.58 -4.48
N VAL A 461 -11.35 26.85 -5.01
CA VAL A 461 -11.20 26.68 -6.47
C VAL A 461 -12.42 25.97 -7.06
N VAL A 462 -12.85 24.85 -6.47
CA VAL A 462 -14.04 24.15 -6.97
C VAL A 462 -15.30 24.99 -6.76
N TYR A 463 -15.46 25.65 -5.61
CA TYR A 463 -16.59 26.55 -5.37
C TYR A 463 -16.71 27.63 -6.46
N ALA A 464 -15.59 28.28 -6.81
CA ALA A 464 -15.56 29.29 -7.85
C ALA A 464 -15.96 28.75 -9.23
N LEU A 465 -15.64 27.48 -9.52
CA LEU A 465 -16.02 26.84 -10.79
C LEU A 465 -17.48 26.39 -10.80
N THR A 466 -18.02 25.91 -9.68
CA THR A 466 -19.39 25.36 -9.62
C THR A 466 -20.46 26.43 -9.44
N ASP A 467 -20.27 27.37 -8.53
CA ASP A 467 -21.30 28.34 -8.11
C ASP A 467 -20.93 29.79 -8.48
N GLY A 468 -19.69 30.01 -8.93
CA GLY A 468 -19.15 31.34 -9.12
C GLY A 468 -19.66 32.07 -10.37
N GLY A 469 -19.83 31.37 -11.49
CA GLY A 469 -20.17 32.02 -12.76
C GLY A 469 -19.28 33.25 -13.06
N ASN A 470 -19.87 34.29 -13.66
CA ASN A 470 -19.22 35.59 -13.88
C ASN A 470 -19.31 36.55 -12.67
N ALA A 471 -19.72 36.07 -11.49
CA ALA A 471 -19.95 36.95 -10.36
C ALA A 471 -18.63 37.40 -9.70
N PRO A 472 -18.54 38.63 -9.15
CA PRO A 472 -17.30 39.15 -8.55
C PRO A 472 -16.73 38.27 -7.42
N TYR A 473 -17.60 37.63 -6.64
CA TYR A 473 -17.19 36.75 -5.54
C TYR A 473 -16.50 35.47 -6.03
N ALA A 474 -16.78 35.02 -7.26
CA ALA A 474 -16.15 33.86 -7.87
C ALA A 474 -14.66 34.08 -8.12
N TYR A 475 -14.32 35.24 -8.69
CA TYR A 475 -12.93 35.61 -8.94
C TYR A 475 -12.14 35.75 -7.64
N VAL A 476 -12.77 36.31 -6.60
CA VAL A 476 -12.16 36.41 -5.27
C VAL A 476 -11.90 35.02 -4.68
N ALA A 477 -12.89 34.11 -4.74
CA ALA A 477 -12.74 32.74 -4.28
C ALA A 477 -11.63 32.00 -5.06
N LEU A 478 -11.58 32.17 -6.39
CA LEU A 478 -10.56 31.56 -7.23
C LEU A 478 -9.15 32.06 -6.91
N ILE A 479 -8.96 33.37 -6.80
CA ILE A 479 -7.66 33.98 -6.46
C ILE A 479 -7.21 33.52 -5.06
N LEU A 480 -8.11 33.54 -4.09
CA LEU A 480 -7.81 33.09 -2.73
C LEU A 480 -7.48 31.59 -2.70
N GLY A 481 -8.23 30.77 -3.46
CA GLY A 481 -7.99 29.34 -3.61
C GLY A 481 -6.61 29.04 -4.20
N ILE A 482 -6.26 29.68 -5.31
CA ILE A 482 -4.93 29.55 -5.95
C ILE A 482 -3.82 29.99 -4.98
N THR A 483 -4.03 31.08 -4.24
CA THR A 483 -3.06 31.57 -3.26
C THR A 483 -2.83 30.56 -2.14
N CYS A 484 -3.90 29.96 -1.61
CA CYS A 484 -3.82 28.90 -0.61
C CYS A 484 -3.11 27.65 -1.16
N LEU A 485 -3.33 27.27 -2.42
CA LEU A 485 -2.61 26.14 -3.05
C LEU A 485 -1.12 26.44 -3.25
N ALA A 486 -0.77 27.67 -3.65
CA ALA A 486 0.62 28.09 -3.75
C ALA A 486 1.33 28.07 -2.38
N LEU A 487 0.62 28.51 -1.33
CA LEU A 487 1.07 28.41 0.06
C LEU A 487 1.24 26.94 0.49
N PHE A 488 0.32 26.05 0.12
CA PHE A 488 0.47 24.63 0.39
C PHE A 488 1.75 24.06 -0.22
N ILE A 489 2.03 24.35 -1.49
CA ILE A 489 3.27 23.90 -2.16
C ILE A 489 4.50 24.46 -1.44
N TYR A 490 4.47 25.74 -1.03
CA TYR A 490 5.54 26.36 -0.25
C TYR A 490 5.79 25.63 1.07
N VAL A 491 4.72 25.37 1.82
CA VAL A 491 4.79 24.71 3.14
C VAL A 491 5.28 23.27 3.01
N GLU A 492 4.72 22.53 2.06
CA GLU A 492 5.04 21.13 1.86
C GLU A 492 6.48 20.92 1.40
N ARG A 493 6.98 21.81 0.53
CA ARG A 493 8.34 21.71 -0.03
C ARG A 493 9.42 22.18 0.93
N TRP A 494 9.17 23.22 1.73
CA TRP A 494 10.23 23.90 2.49
C TRP A 494 10.08 23.86 4.00
N ARG A 495 8.89 23.58 4.54
CA ARG A 495 8.63 23.55 5.99
C ARG A 495 8.36 22.14 6.52
N ALA A 496 7.80 21.24 5.73
CA ALA A 496 7.41 19.92 6.20
C ALA A 496 8.62 18.96 6.24
N SER A 497 8.96 18.46 7.44
CA SER A 497 9.97 17.39 7.59
C SER A 497 9.48 16.03 7.07
N LYS A 498 8.17 15.79 7.12
CA LYS A 498 7.50 14.59 6.59
C LYS A 498 6.22 15.02 5.83
N PRO A 499 6.32 15.34 4.53
CA PRO A 499 5.18 15.84 3.75
C PRO A 499 3.99 14.85 3.75
N LEU A 500 2.77 15.37 3.59
CA LEU A 500 1.56 14.61 3.25
C LEU A 500 1.71 13.89 1.90
N ILE A 501 2.33 14.53 0.90
CA ILE A 501 2.56 13.95 -0.43
C ILE A 501 4.07 13.80 -0.67
N PRO A 502 4.63 12.57 -0.67
CA PRO A 502 6.04 12.35 -0.93
C PRO A 502 6.44 12.77 -2.33
N ALA A 503 7.64 13.34 -2.47
CA ALA A 503 8.19 13.80 -3.74
C ALA A 503 8.20 12.71 -4.83
N VAL A 504 8.39 11.44 -4.44
CA VAL A 504 8.41 10.28 -5.34
C VAL A 504 7.10 10.13 -6.12
N VAL A 505 5.98 10.55 -5.54
CA VAL A 505 4.67 10.44 -6.19
C VAL A 505 4.53 11.42 -7.35
N PHE A 506 5.21 12.56 -7.32
CA PHE A 506 5.21 13.52 -8.43
C PHE A 506 6.00 13.06 -9.66
N ASN A 507 6.86 12.03 -9.52
CA ASN A 507 7.54 11.41 -10.65
C ASN A 507 6.64 10.40 -11.40
N THR A 508 5.47 10.09 -10.86
CA THR A 508 4.48 9.26 -11.56
C THR A 508 3.51 10.16 -12.33
N ASN A 509 3.23 9.80 -13.59
CA ASN A 509 2.23 10.48 -14.40
C ASN A 509 0.84 10.16 -13.84
N LEU A 510 0.41 10.91 -12.82
CA LEU A 510 -0.91 10.81 -12.23
C LEU A 510 -1.93 11.38 -13.20
N VAL A 511 -2.82 10.53 -13.69
CA VAL A 511 -3.84 10.94 -14.65
C VAL A 511 -5.14 11.17 -13.90
N LEU A 512 -5.56 12.44 -13.83
CA LEU A 512 -6.84 12.86 -13.29
C LEU A 512 -7.96 12.56 -14.29
N CYS A 513 -8.66 11.44 -14.12
CA CYS A 513 -9.77 11.05 -14.99
C CYS A 513 -11.01 10.70 -14.18
N TYR A 514 -12.06 11.50 -14.31
CA TYR A 514 -13.44 11.02 -14.13
C TYR A 514 -14.43 11.99 -14.76
N ALA A 515 -15.35 11.49 -15.58
CA ALA A 515 -16.46 12.26 -16.14
C ALA A 515 -17.71 11.36 -16.17
N SER A 516 -18.67 11.64 -15.29
CA SER A 516 -19.96 10.94 -15.14
C SER A 516 -20.84 11.84 -14.27
N PHE A 517 -22.10 12.20 -14.56
CA PHE A 517 -23.11 11.75 -15.53
C PHE A 517 -24.06 12.90 -15.91
N TYR A 518 -24.61 12.84 -17.14
CA TYR A 518 -25.63 13.73 -17.74
C TYR A 518 -27.05 13.09 -17.79
N ILE A 519 -27.24 11.87 -17.29
CA ILE A 519 -28.47 11.09 -17.54
C ILE A 519 -29.73 11.68 -16.84
N GLU A 520 -29.54 12.72 -16.03
CA GLU A 520 -30.61 13.39 -15.29
C GLU A 520 -31.30 14.53 -16.07
N SER A 521 -30.68 15.03 -17.14
CA SER A 521 -31.20 16.16 -17.93
C SER A 521 -31.86 15.76 -19.25
N VAL A 522 -32.02 14.46 -19.55
CA VAL A 522 -32.92 14.04 -20.65
C VAL A 522 -34.36 14.15 -20.15
N PRO A 523 -35.13 15.16 -20.58
CA PRO A 523 -36.48 15.36 -20.08
C PRO A 523 -37.38 14.23 -20.62
N TYR A 524 -38.46 13.95 -19.90
CA TYR A 524 -39.64 13.13 -20.30
C TYR A 524 -39.73 11.65 -19.84
N THR A 525 -38.89 11.14 -18.94
CA THR A 525 -39.09 9.80 -18.35
C THR A 525 -38.93 9.75 -16.82
N GLY A 526 -39.73 8.91 -16.15
CA GLY A 526 -39.70 8.82 -14.69
C GLY A 526 -38.42 8.17 -14.14
N PRO A 527 -37.91 8.57 -12.96
CA PRO A 527 -36.67 8.05 -12.33
C PRO A 527 -36.42 6.52 -12.41
N LEU A 528 -37.45 5.70 -12.29
CA LEU A 528 -37.35 4.24 -12.35
C LEU A 528 -37.10 3.71 -13.77
N LEU A 529 -37.61 4.39 -14.80
CA LEU A 529 -37.32 4.06 -16.19
C LEU A 529 -35.88 4.46 -16.56
N THR A 530 -35.42 5.62 -16.08
CA THR A 530 -34.02 6.05 -16.19
C THR A 530 -33.07 5.03 -15.54
N THR A 531 -33.45 4.52 -14.36
CA THR A 531 -32.74 3.43 -13.68
C THR A 531 -32.71 2.17 -14.53
N ALA A 532 -33.84 1.79 -15.16
CA ALA A 532 -33.90 0.60 -16.02
C ALA A 532 -32.97 0.73 -17.23
N TRP A 533 -32.85 1.92 -17.81
CA TRP A 533 -31.92 2.19 -18.90
C TRP A 533 -30.45 2.14 -18.50
N LEU A 534 -30.14 2.32 -17.21
CA LEU A 534 -28.78 2.24 -16.65
C LEU A 534 -28.33 0.81 -16.31
N ILE A 535 -29.23 -0.19 -16.34
CA ILE A 535 -28.91 -1.59 -16.03
C ILE A 535 -27.78 -2.20 -16.89
N PRO A 536 -27.70 -1.95 -18.22
CA PRO A 536 -26.61 -2.47 -19.03
C PRO A 536 -25.25 -1.95 -18.57
N LEU A 537 -25.20 -0.70 -18.14
CA LEU A 537 -24.01 -0.11 -17.54
C LEU A 537 -23.63 -0.89 -16.27
N ALA A 538 -24.63 -1.23 -15.44
CA ALA A 538 -24.46 -2.01 -14.21
C ALA A 538 -23.90 -3.41 -14.42
N ALA A 539 -24.54 -4.15 -15.32
CA ALA A 539 -24.11 -5.50 -15.66
C ALA A 539 -22.71 -5.48 -16.26
N GLY A 540 -22.44 -4.54 -17.17
CA GLY A 540 -21.13 -4.38 -17.79
C GLY A 540 -20.04 -4.05 -16.78
N GLY A 541 -20.29 -3.12 -15.85
CA GLY A 541 -19.29 -2.67 -14.89
C GLY A 541 -18.94 -3.76 -13.88
N PHE A 542 -19.95 -4.50 -13.42
CA PHE A 542 -19.72 -5.67 -12.57
C PHE A 542 -18.92 -6.76 -13.29
N ILE A 543 -19.27 -7.08 -14.54
CA ILE A 543 -18.54 -8.08 -15.35
C ILE A 543 -17.09 -7.62 -15.54
N LEU A 544 -16.87 -6.37 -15.92
CA LEU A 544 -15.53 -5.81 -16.15
C LEU A 544 -14.72 -5.70 -14.86
N ALA A 545 -15.32 -5.41 -13.72
CA ALA A 545 -14.59 -5.36 -12.46
C ALA A 545 -14.16 -6.77 -11.99
N VAL A 546 -14.97 -7.80 -12.25
CA VAL A 546 -14.62 -9.20 -11.94
C VAL A 546 -13.60 -9.77 -12.95
N THR A 547 -13.76 -9.46 -14.24
CA THR A 547 -12.91 -10.02 -15.32
C THR A 547 -11.70 -9.15 -15.66
N GLY A 548 -11.69 -7.87 -15.25
CA GLY A 548 -10.68 -6.88 -15.60
C GLY A 548 -9.29 -7.22 -15.07
N GLY A 549 -9.21 -7.87 -13.90
CA GLY A 549 -7.96 -8.37 -13.34
C GLY A 549 -7.26 -9.37 -14.28
N SER A 550 -8.03 -10.19 -15.00
CA SER A 550 -7.49 -11.18 -15.96
C SER A 550 -7.16 -10.55 -17.32
N ALA A 551 -7.91 -9.52 -17.73
CA ALA A 551 -7.72 -8.84 -19.01
C ALA A 551 -6.42 -8.00 -19.07
N LEU A 552 -5.90 -7.59 -17.91
CA LEU A 552 -4.71 -6.76 -17.78
C LEU A 552 -3.41 -7.42 -18.26
N HIS A 553 -3.30 -8.76 -18.16
CA HIS A 553 -2.12 -9.49 -18.65
C HIS A 553 -2.02 -9.54 -20.19
N ILE A 554 -3.07 -9.14 -20.92
CA ILE A 554 -3.18 -9.37 -22.37
C ILE A 554 -2.85 -8.12 -23.19
N LEU A 555 -2.95 -6.91 -22.63
CA LEU A 555 -2.93 -5.66 -23.39
C LEU A 555 -2.07 -4.56 -22.73
N ASN A 556 -1.16 -3.95 -23.51
CA ASN A 556 -0.35 -2.80 -23.07
C ASN A 556 -1.23 -1.60 -22.67
N GLY A 557 -0.93 -0.94 -21.54
CA GLY A 557 -1.71 0.17 -20.96
C GLY A 557 -2.09 1.32 -21.93
N ARG A 558 -1.26 1.61 -22.94
CA ARG A 558 -1.58 2.61 -23.98
C ARG A 558 -2.76 2.19 -24.87
N ARG A 559 -2.88 0.90 -25.21
CA ARG A 559 -3.99 0.39 -26.03
C ARG A 559 -5.31 0.47 -25.27
N PHE A 560 -5.27 0.27 -23.95
CA PHE A 560 -6.43 0.44 -23.08
C PHE A 560 -6.93 1.89 -23.01
N LEU A 561 -6.03 2.87 -22.86
CA LEU A 561 -6.42 4.29 -22.88
C LEU A 561 -7.10 4.70 -24.19
N ILE A 562 -6.64 4.16 -25.32
CA ILE A 562 -7.27 4.41 -26.62
C ILE A 562 -8.67 3.80 -26.68
N ILE A 563 -8.83 2.55 -26.20
CA ILE A 563 -10.15 1.90 -26.09
C ILE A 563 -11.08 2.73 -25.18
N PHE A 564 -10.56 3.29 -24.09
CA PHE A 564 -11.28 4.21 -23.20
C PHE A 564 -11.76 5.46 -23.94
N CYS A 565 -10.86 6.20 -24.58
CA CYS A 565 -11.23 7.44 -25.28
C CYS A 565 -12.25 7.16 -26.38
N LEU A 566 -12.08 6.05 -27.13
CA LEU A 566 -13.02 5.65 -28.17
C LEU A 566 -14.39 5.25 -27.60
N GLY A 567 -14.44 4.54 -26.47
CA GLY A 567 -15.69 4.21 -25.79
C GLY A 567 -16.40 5.46 -25.28
N PHE A 568 -15.68 6.35 -24.58
CA PHE A 568 -16.26 7.58 -24.07
C PHE A 568 -16.80 8.49 -25.19
N LEU A 569 -16.03 8.66 -26.27
CA LEU A 569 -16.46 9.39 -27.46
C LEU A 569 -17.67 8.72 -28.13
N GLY A 570 -17.65 7.40 -28.29
CA GLY A 570 -18.75 6.65 -28.90
C GLY A 570 -20.07 6.78 -28.14
N SER A 571 -20.01 6.72 -26.80
CA SER A 571 -21.20 6.94 -25.95
C SER A 571 -21.71 8.38 -26.07
N SER A 572 -20.81 9.36 -26.04
CA SER A 572 -21.15 10.78 -26.13
C SER A 572 -21.78 11.14 -27.49
N ILE A 573 -21.28 10.55 -28.59
CA ILE A 573 -21.86 10.70 -29.94
C ILE A 573 -23.28 10.15 -29.98
N LEU A 574 -23.52 8.96 -29.42
CA LEU A 574 -24.85 8.35 -29.41
C LEU A 574 -25.87 9.20 -28.65
N PHE A 575 -25.47 9.80 -27.53
CA PHE A 575 -26.30 10.75 -26.79
C PHE A 575 -26.57 12.05 -27.56
N SER A 576 -25.61 12.51 -28.37
CA SER A 576 -25.77 13.72 -29.18
C SER A 576 -26.67 13.54 -30.40
N ILE A 577 -26.91 12.30 -30.86
CA ILE A 577 -27.71 11.99 -32.05
C ILE A 577 -29.18 11.68 -31.70
N ILE A 578 -29.54 11.63 -30.41
CA ILE A 578 -30.91 11.34 -29.97
C ILE A 578 -31.88 12.35 -30.60
N PRO A 579 -32.88 11.91 -31.39
CA PRO A 579 -33.83 12.81 -32.05
C PRO A 579 -34.87 13.36 -31.05
N ASP A 580 -35.19 14.65 -31.14
CA ASP A 580 -36.18 15.34 -30.28
C ASP A 580 -37.65 14.93 -30.51
N SER A 581 -37.92 14.16 -31.58
CA SER A 581 -39.28 13.77 -31.93
C SER A 581 -39.88 12.77 -30.93
N ARG A 582 -41.22 12.81 -30.72
CA ARG A 582 -42.00 11.89 -29.87
C ARG A 582 -41.94 10.44 -30.37
N ILE A 583 -40.79 9.79 -30.20
CA ILE A 583 -40.56 8.39 -30.50
C ILE A 583 -40.97 7.57 -29.27
N SER A 584 -41.46 6.35 -29.48
CA SER A 584 -41.78 5.44 -28.37
C SER A 584 -40.56 5.24 -27.45
N ASN A 585 -40.77 5.36 -26.14
CA ASN A 585 -39.74 5.15 -25.11
C ASN A 585 -39.00 3.81 -25.27
N SER A 586 -39.68 2.79 -25.82
CA SER A 586 -39.07 1.48 -26.07
C SER A 586 -38.02 1.54 -27.19
N PHE A 587 -38.32 2.22 -28.30
CA PHE A 587 -37.36 2.38 -29.41
C PHE A 587 -36.18 3.26 -29.02
N LEU A 588 -36.45 4.37 -28.31
CA LEU A 588 -35.40 5.26 -27.82
C LEU A 588 -34.42 4.53 -26.87
N GLY A 589 -34.97 3.73 -25.96
CA GLY A 589 -34.19 2.92 -25.02
C GLY A 589 -33.32 1.87 -25.73
N TRP A 590 -33.89 1.07 -26.64
CA TRP A 590 -33.16 -0.03 -27.29
C TRP A 590 -32.18 0.41 -28.37
N THR A 591 -32.48 1.48 -29.12
CA THR A 591 -31.66 1.89 -30.28
C THR A 591 -30.53 2.84 -29.91
N PHE A 592 -30.75 3.74 -28.95
CA PHE A 592 -29.76 4.78 -28.60
C PHE A 592 -29.18 4.57 -27.22
N ILE A 593 -30.01 4.40 -26.19
CA ILE A 593 -29.53 4.42 -24.80
C ILE A 593 -28.83 3.12 -24.43
N PHE A 594 -29.40 1.97 -24.79
CA PHE A 594 -28.82 0.66 -24.48
C PHE A 594 -27.42 0.47 -25.09
N PRO A 595 -27.18 0.75 -26.39
CA PRO A 595 -25.82 0.70 -26.94
C PRO A 595 -24.90 1.77 -26.34
N ALA A 596 -25.40 2.98 -26.07
CA ALA A 596 -24.61 4.04 -25.44
C ALA A 596 -24.11 3.63 -24.04
N MET A 597 -24.94 2.91 -23.28
CA MET A 597 -24.58 2.39 -21.96
C MET A 597 -23.51 1.31 -22.06
N ILE A 598 -23.64 0.35 -22.97
CA ILE A 598 -22.62 -0.69 -23.16
C ILE A 598 -21.26 -0.07 -23.51
N ILE A 599 -21.27 0.91 -24.41
CA ILE A 599 -20.05 1.60 -24.84
C ILE A 599 -19.48 2.46 -23.69
N ALA A 600 -20.34 3.11 -22.90
CA ALA A 600 -19.93 3.88 -21.72
C ALA A 600 -19.24 3.00 -20.66
N THR A 601 -19.74 1.78 -20.44
CA THR A 601 -19.16 0.83 -19.48
C THR A 601 -17.69 0.54 -19.80
N VAL A 602 -17.38 0.28 -21.07
CA VAL A 602 -16.02 0.00 -21.53
C VAL A 602 -15.08 1.18 -21.24
N GLY A 603 -15.59 2.42 -21.29
CA GLY A 603 -14.82 3.60 -20.95
C GLY A 603 -14.58 3.76 -19.44
N VAL A 604 -15.67 3.86 -18.67
CA VAL A 604 -15.62 4.31 -17.26
C VAL A 604 -14.96 3.26 -16.36
N ASP A 605 -15.38 1.99 -16.45
CA ASP A 605 -15.00 0.97 -15.47
C ASP A 605 -13.60 0.38 -15.72
N ILE A 606 -13.16 0.32 -16.98
CA ILE A 606 -11.79 -0.12 -17.31
C ILE A 606 -10.77 0.86 -16.73
N THR A 607 -11.01 2.16 -16.84
CA THR A 607 -10.07 3.20 -16.40
C THR A 607 -9.84 3.16 -14.90
N PHE A 608 -10.91 3.03 -14.12
CA PHE A 608 -10.83 3.00 -12.66
C PHE A 608 -10.02 1.80 -12.15
N ASN A 609 -10.26 0.61 -12.72
CA ASN A 609 -9.54 -0.60 -12.35
C ASN A 609 -8.06 -0.53 -12.73
N ILE A 610 -7.73 -0.05 -13.93
CA ILE A 610 -6.35 0.07 -14.40
C ILE A 610 -5.58 1.11 -13.59
N HIS A 611 -6.14 2.31 -13.38
CA HIS A 611 -5.41 3.38 -12.69
C HIS A 611 -5.12 3.01 -11.22
N SER A 612 -6.10 2.39 -10.55
CA SER A 612 -5.92 1.85 -9.19
C SER A 612 -4.85 0.76 -9.14
N PHE A 613 -4.77 -0.10 -10.17
CA PHE A 613 -3.75 -1.15 -10.28
C PHE A 613 -2.36 -0.61 -10.63
N THR A 614 -2.23 0.24 -11.65
CA THR A 614 -0.94 0.79 -12.10
C THR A 614 -0.24 1.57 -11.00
N ILE A 615 -0.97 2.34 -10.19
CA ILE A 615 -0.36 3.17 -9.15
C ILE A 615 0.04 2.35 -7.92
N THR A 616 -0.76 1.35 -7.54
CA THR A 616 -0.42 0.44 -6.44
C THR A 616 0.80 -0.42 -6.78
N THR A 617 1.00 -0.77 -8.05
CA THR A 617 2.18 -1.53 -8.51
C THR A 617 3.41 -0.67 -8.78
N SER A 618 3.24 0.62 -9.09
CA SER A 618 4.34 1.56 -9.37
C SER A 618 5.02 2.13 -8.12
N LEU A 619 4.44 1.91 -6.93
CA LEU A 619 4.97 2.42 -5.67
C LEU A 619 5.57 1.29 -4.82
N PRO A 620 6.66 1.59 -4.07
CA PRO A 620 7.21 0.68 -3.07
C PRO A 620 6.15 0.23 -2.06
N ASN A 621 6.29 -0.98 -1.51
CA ASN A 621 5.30 -1.60 -0.61
C ASN A 621 4.93 -0.71 0.59
N HIS A 622 5.90 0.04 1.13
CA HIS A 622 5.70 0.94 2.26
C HIS A 622 4.94 2.23 1.92
N LEU A 623 4.75 2.55 0.63
CA LEU A 623 4.06 3.72 0.09
C LEU A 623 2.74 3.38 -0.64
N GLN A 624 2.40 2.10 -0.82
CA GLN A 624 1.18 1.69 -1.55
C GLN A 624 -0.09 2.26 -0.93
N ALA A 625 -0.16 2.32 0.40
CA ALA A 625 -1.32 2.87 1.11
C ALA A 625 -1.57 4.34 0.75
N LEU A 626 -0.48 5.10 0.66
CA LEU A 626 -0.49 6.51 0.32
C LEU A 626 -0.78 6.73 -1.17
N GLY A 627 -0.26 5.86 -2.02
CA GLY A 627 -0.59 5.81 -3.45
C GLY A 627 -2.08 5.59 -3.69
N GLY A 628 -2.67 4.59 -3.06
CA GLY A 628 -4.10 4.32 -3.16
C GLY A 628 -4.97 5.47 -2.64
N ALA A 629 -4.61 6.05 -1.49
CA ALA A 629 -5.31 7.23 -0.96
C ALA A 629 -5.22 8.44 -1.89
N LEU A 630 -4.06 8.67 -2.52
CA LEU A 630 -3.90 9.73 -3.51
C LEU A 630 -4.74 9.47 -4.76
N VAL A 631 -4.81 8.22 -5.25
CA VAL A 631 -5.69 7.85 -6.37
C VAL A 631 -7.14 8.17 -6.06
N THR A 632 -7.62 7.76 -4.90
CA THR A 632 -9.00 8.04 -4.49
C THR A 632 -9.24 9.54 -4.32
N SER A 633 -8.29 10.29 -3.76
CA SER A 633 -8.39 11.75 -3.66
C SER A 633 -8.45 12.44 -5.03
N LEU A 634 -7.57 12.05 -5.96
CA LEU A 634 -7.55 12.58 -7.33
C LEU A 634 -8.83 12.23 -8.08
N LEU A 635 -9.39 11.03 -7.86
CA LEU A 635 -10.67 10.64 -8.44
C LEU A 635 -11.79 11.62 -8.04
N TYR A 636 -11.99 11.82 -6.74
CA TYR A 636 -13.03 12.74 -6.25
C TYR A 636 -12.73 14.20 -6.62
N LEU A 637 -11.46 14.60 -6.67
CA LEU A 637 -11.07 15.93 -7.14
C LEU A 637 -11.40 16.13 -8.61
N GLY A 638 -11.12 15.13 -9.45
CA GLY A 638 -11.48 15.12 -10.86
C GLY A 638 -12.98 15.23 -11.06
N MET A 639 -13.78 14.46 -10.30
CA MET A 639 -15.23 14.54 -10.29
C MET A 639 -15.72 15.96 -9.98
N ALA A 640 -15.20 16.57 -8.91
CA ALA A 640 -15.64 17.89 -8.47
C ALA A 640 -15.22 19.02 -9.43
N PHE A 641 -13.97 18.97 -9.92
CA PHE A 641 -13.41 19.96 -10.82
C PHE A 641 -14.13 19.96 -12.18
N TRP A 642 -14.26 18.79 -12.82
CA TRP A 642 -14.88 18.71 -14.15
C TRP A 642 -16.39 18.95 -14.10
N LEU A 643 -17.07 18.57 -13.01
CA LEU A 643 -18.46 18.97 -12.79
C LEU A 643 -18.59 20.50 -12.75
N GLY A 644 -17.69 21.20 -12.04
CA GLY A 644 -17.66 22.66 -12.02
C GLY A 644 -17.40 23.28 -13.40
N VAL A 645 -16.44 22.74 -14.17
CA VAL A 645 -16.15 23.23 -15.53
C VAL A 645 -17.38 23.15 -16.43
N VAL A 646 -18.12 22.05 -16.38
CA VAL A 646 -19.29 21.93 -17.25
C VAL A 646 -20.48 22.74 -16.76
N GLU A 647 -20.66 22.89 -15.45
CA GLU A 647 -21.69 23.80 -14.92
C GLU A 647 -21.42 25.24 -15.33
N LEU A 648 -20.16 25.69 -15.27
CA LEU A 648 -19.73 26.99 -15.75
C LEU A 648 -20.01 27.17 -17.25
N ALA A 649 -19.67 26.17 -18.07
CA ALA A 649 -19.93 26.19 -19.51
C ALA A 649 -21.44 26.25 -19.83
N THR A 650 -22.24 25.52 -19.05
CA THR A 650 -23.71 25.51 -19.16
C THR A 650 -24.31 26.85 -18.74
N SER A 651 -23.81 27.44 -17.64
CA SER A 651 -24.22 28.76 -17.15
C SER A 651 -23.90 29.86 -18.17
N ALA A 652 -22.69 29.85 -18.76
CA ALA A 652 -22.30 30.81 -19.78
C ALA A 652 -23.18 30.71 -21.03
N GLN A 653 -23.59 29.50 -21.44
CA GLN A 653 -24.52 29.31 -22.55
C GLN A 653 -25.94 29.76 -22.22
N LYS A 654 -26.40 29.60 -20.97
CA LYS A 654 -27.69 30.13 -20.49
C LYS A 654 -27.73 31.65 -20.58
N GLU A 655 -26.62 32.32 -20.26
CA GLU A 655 -26.49 33.77 -20.33
C GLU A 655 -26.53 34.29 -21.78
N VAL A 656 -25.93 33.55 -22.74
CA VAL A 656 -25.87 33.95 -24.16
C VAL A 656 -27.16 33.63 -24.93
N LYS A 657 -27.79 32.47 -24.71
CA LYS A 657 -28.96 32.02 -25.49
C LYS A 657 -30.32 32.34 -24.83
N GLY A 658 -30.32 32.69 -23.55
CA GLY A 658 -31.52 32.83 -22.72
C GLY A 658 -32.01 31.48 -22.16
N PRO A 659 -32.59 31.46 -20.95
CA PRO A 659 -32.94 30.22 -20.23
C PRO A 659 -34.02 29.38 -20.93
N GLU A 660 -34.85 29.98 -21.79
CA GLU A 660 -35.95 29.31 -22.49
C GLU A 660 -35.54 28.64 -23.83
N ASN A 661 -34.36 28.97 -24.37
CA ASN A 661 -33.90 28.49 -25.70
C ASN A 661 -32.80 27.42 -25.63
N LEU A 662 -32.50 26.89 -24.46
CA LEU A 662 -31.54 25.79 -24.29
C LEU A 662 -32.26 24.45 -24.28
N ASP A 663 -32.51 23.94 -25.48
CA ASP A 663 -32.98 22.57 -25.69
C ASP A 663 -31.98 21.55 -25.13
N ALA A 664 -32.47 20.46 -24.53
CA ALA A 664 -31.67 19.34 -24.01
C ALA A 664 -30.54 18.85 -24.95
N PRO A 665 -30.74 18.70 -26.28
CA PRO A 665 -29.66 18.38 -27.23
C PRO A 665 -28.54 19.42 -27.31
N SER A 666 -28.84 20.70 -27.13
CA SER A 666 -27.80 21.74 -27.15
C SER A 666 -26.96 21.75 -25.88
N GLN A 667 -27.51 21.28 -24.75
CA GLN A 667 -26.71 20.91 -23.58
C GLN A 667 -25.84 19.70 -23.89
N CYS A 668 -26.39 18.59 -24.44
CA CYS A 668 -25.61 17.41 -24.86
C CYS A 668 -24.38 17.77 -25.71
N GLN A 669 -24.50 18.74 -26.62
CA GLN A 669 -23.39 19.17 -27.47
C GLN A 669 -22.26 19.84 -26.69
N ILE A 670 -22.56 20.64 -25.66
CA ILE A 670 -21.55 21.26 -24.79
C ILE A 670 -20.79 20.17 -24.02
N TRP A 671 -21.51 19.17 -23.50
CA TRP A 671 -20.93 17.99 -22.85
C TRP A 671 -20.06 17.17 -23.81
N PHE A 672 -20.52 17.00 -25.06
CA PHE A 672 -19.76 16.30 -26.10
C PHE A 672 -18.43 17.00 -26.42
N TRP A 673 -18.44 18.33 -26.61
CA TRP A 673 -17.22 19.08 -26.93
C TRP A 673 -16.23 19.14 -25.77
N THR A 674 -16.72 19.30 -24.53
CA THR A 674 -15.87 19.26 -23.32
C THR A 674 -15.27 17.87 -23.11
N GLY A 675 -16.09 16.82 -23.26
CA GLY A 675 -15.63 15.42 -23.22
C GLY A 675 -14.62 15.06 -24.31
N THR A 676 -14.80 15.61 -25.52
CA THR A 676 -13.87 15.41 -26.64
C THR A 676 -12.53 16.12 -26.43
N GLY A 677 -12.55 17.33 -25.87
CA GLY A 677 -11.33 18.05 -25.50
C GLY A 677 -10.50 17.30 -24.45
N LEU A 678 -11.16 16.73 -23.45
CA LEU A 678 -10.56 15.84 -22.45
C LEU A 678 -9.91 14.60 -23.09
N ALA A 679 -10.67 13.88 -23.93
CA ALA A 679 -10.18 12.67 -24.60
C ALA A 679 -8.93 12.96 -25.47
N LEU A 680 -8.87 14.12 -26.13
CA LEU A 680 -7.71 14.55 -26.91
C LEU A 680 -6.49 14.85 -26.03
N ILE A 681 -6.67 15.55 -24.91
CA ILE A 681 -5.58 15.80 -23.95
C ILE A 681 -5.00 14.46 -23.46
N PHE A 682 -5.83 13.47 -23.15
CA PHE A 682 -5.37 12.17 -22.67
C PHE A 682 -4.62 11.35 -23.71
N ILE A 683 -4.99 11.42 -24.99
CA ILE A 683 -4.25 10.75 -26.07
C ILE A 683 -2.80 11.29 -26.16
N THR A 684 -2.57 12.54 -25.75
CA THR A 684 -1.24 13.16 -25.78
C THR A 684 -0.38 12.83 -24.55
N VAL A 685 -0.98 12.37 -23.44
CA VAL A 685 -0.24 12.00 -22.23
C VAL A 685 0.45 10.65 -22.42
N GLN A 686 1.78 10.66 -22.46
CA GLN A 686 2.58 9.44 -22.53
C GLN A 686 2.62 8.74 -21.17
N ILE A 687 1.91 7.61 -21.05
CA ILE A 687 2.09 6.69 -19.93
C ILE A 687 3.23 5.73 -20.27
N GLN A 688 4.29 5.71 -19.45
CA GLN A 688 5.31 4.67 -19.52
C GLN A 688 4.66 3.32 -19.21
N SER A 689 4.89 2.31 -20.07
CA SER A 689 4.36 0.97 -19.84
C SER A 689 5.01 0.38 -18.60
N GLY A 690 4.29 0.36 -17.48
CA GLY A 690 4.64 -0.52 -16.38
C GLY A 690 4.39 -1.96 -16.84
N GLU A 691 5.45 -2.74 -17.09
CA GLU A 691 5.30 -4.19 -17.18
C GLU A 691 4.62 -4.68 -15.90
N ALA A 692 3.51 -5.39 -16.07
CA ALA A 692 2.51 -5.67 -15.05
C ALA A 692 2.93 -6.76 -14.03
N ASP A 693 4.10 -7.36 -14.19
CA ASP A 693 4.43 -8.60 -13.48
C ASP A 693 5.29 -8.40 -12.22
N LEU A 694 5.73 -7.18 -11.91
CA LEU A 694 6.63 -6.93 -10.76
C LEU A 694 6.34 -5.60 -10.07
N ALA A 695 6.25 -5.62 -8.74
CA ALA A 695 6.22 -4.42 -7.91
C ALA A 695 7.50 -3.57 -8.13
N ALA A 696 7.46 -2.27 -7.86
CA ALA A 696 8.64 -1.39 -8.01
C ALA A 696 9.89 -1.95 -7.29
N ASP A 697 9.69 -2.57 -6.13
CA ASP A 697 10.74 -3.20 -5.32
C ASP A 697 11.30 -4.48 -6.00
N GLU A 698 10.45 -5.26 -6.67
CA GLU A 698 10.83 -6.47 -7.41
C GLU A 698 11.47 -6.15 -8.76
N LYS A 699 11.09 -5.03 -9.40
CA LYS A 699 11.79 -4.50 -10.59
C LYS A 699 13.19 -4.03 -10.22
N ALA A 700 13.33 -3.34 -9.08
CA ALA A 700 14.63 -2.94 -8.56
C ALA A 700 15.50 -4.16 -8.24
N GLN A 701 14.93 -5.22 -7.65
CA GLN A 701 15.62 -6.49 -7.41
C GLN A 701 16.00 -7.23 -8.70
N ARG A 702 15.10 -7.36 -9.69
CA ARG A 702 15.45 -7.99 -10.98
C ARG A 702 16.49 -7.21 -11.78
N MET A 703 16.48 -5.88 -11.70
CA MET A 703 17.54 -5.06 -12.31
C MET A 703 18.88 -5.22 -11.57
N ALA A 704 18.86 -5.48 -10.26
CA ALA A 704 20.05 -5.80 -9.48
C ALA A 704 20.56 -7.22 -9.74
N ASP A 705 19.67 -8.19 -9.96
CA ASP A 705 20.00 -9.60 -10.24
C ASP A 705 20.40 -9.86 -11.71
N GLY A 706 20.06 -8.93 -12.61
CA GLY A 706 20.35 -9.01 -14.05
C GLY A 706 21.64 -8.32 -14.50
N CYS A 707 22.48 -7.85 -13.57
CA CYS A 707 23.71 -7.12 -13.86
C CYS A 707 24.97 -7.88 -13.45
#